data_AF-A0A7J5EBR1-F1
#
_entry.id   AF-A0A7J5EBR1-F1
#
_cell.length_a   1.000
_cell.length_b   1.000
_cell.length_c   1.000
_cell.angle_alpha   90.00
_cell.angle_beta   90.00
_cell.angle_gamma   90.00
#
_symmetry.space_group_name_H-M   'P 1'
#
loop_
_entity.id
_entity.type
_entity.pdbx_description
1 polymer ?
#
loop_
_entity_poly.entity_id
_entity_poly.type
_entity_poly.pdbx_seq_one_letter_code
_entity_poly.pdbx_strand_id
1 'polypeptide(L)'
;MGYWSGLKWKNNGNDRIYSWIGYDATVWKNSVPSAVYNANSELILYSIGYAPSLVGAQVDYGEDQSVIVHEYAHAIHDAIVDYSNLTLSYDGSAISEGMGNYIGISFRRTYQTSVYTQPNNTSNWASPGVVGIKSPSEAKYPDHWVGYGNNTHQDGFIWASALMDMEYNTGTNPNSGANLGRDKTMKLLLESLHNVKKESPISDYVNALLQADRDLYGGADLQNIENILRNRGLFNTPQTTISGIIENDTTLSGNLLVNSNITINTGVSVYIVPGTVLNFNNGVSLIVNGNLTANGSSTNKIYFNFTSKTGKIQFNQNSTGSVKYAVIDNANTGIFVERALPTIQNCEIKNCNYGIVLNNNNYVSGSINISSNNIHNNVYKGISFTLSGGNVYSNTIAYNSSGSYAGQGIYCTYSSLPSIGQSGGNTINYNDIGLYTYNGLTMTLATSNSFTGNYGYHIKAESNCTITAYNSFSPTQTSKFCATTGSTIYTNYGTITTCTPLPPSIAATHFDEVKSGVNSTKDSSEDLTVAKLFEIWNDYRTNKSKEDFIAYLNTVISAKLSTEVTAMAEFILAGYDENSKINTYKNLSKKYEGLPVTEIMLYELFVDSYLSGDLKEAEKQYKLLEKDYRYSELTTDAKRFLG
;
A
#
# COMPACT_ATOMS: atom_id res chain seq x y z
N MET A 1 2.59 1.65 51.41
CA MET A 1 1.87 0.40 51.76
C MET A 1 0.53 0.78 52.39
N GLY A 2 -0.59 0.35 51.80
CA GLY A 2 -1.92 0.47 52.43
C GLY A 2 -3.06 0.93 51.51
N TYR A 3 -3.51 0.01 50.64
CA TYR A 3 -4.88 -0.18 50.12
C TYR A 3 -5.82 1.01 49.89
N TRP A 4 -6.18 1.25 48.61
CA TRP A 4 -7.58 1.38 48.17
C TRP A 4 -7.73 0.76 46.77
N SER A 5 -8.20 -0.49 46.75
CA SER A 5 -8.70 -1.22 45.58
C SER A 5 -10.16 -0.82 45.33
N GLY A 6 -10.50 -0.22 44.18
CA GLY A 6 -11.89 0.24 43.99
C GLY A 6 -12.41 0.55 42.58
N LEU A 7 -11.58 0.68 41.53
CA LEU A 7 -12.09 0.95 40.18
C LEU A 7 -11.55 -0.07 39.18
N LYS A 8 -12.31 -1.16 39.00
CA LYS A 8 -12.12 -2.10 37.89
C LYS A 8 -12.81 -1.53 36.65
N TRP A 9 -12.05 -0.97 35.72
CA TRP A 9 -12.54 -0.84 34.34
C TRP A 9 -12.66 -2.24 33.75
N LYS A 10 -13.90 -2.75 33.62
CA LYS A 10 -14.18 -3.93 32.79
C LYS A 10 -13.83 -3.57 31.35
N ASN A 11 -12.95 -4.34 30.71
CA ASN A 11 -12.58 -4.55 29.29
C ASN A 11 -13.10 -3.65 28.13
N ASN A 12 -14.13 -2.83 28.30
CA ASN A 12 -14.80 -2.05 27.25
C ASN A 12 -14.10 -0.72 26.89
N GLY A 13 -13.07 -0.29 27.63
CA GLY A 13 -12.31 0.93 27.34
C GLY A 13 -11.33 0.75 26.19
N ASN A 14 -10.70 -0.42 26.11
CA ASN A 14 -9.73 -0.76 25.08
C ASN A 14 -10.41 -0.90 23.70
N ASP A 15 -11.60 -1.51 23.64
CA ASP A 15 -12.34 -1.70 22.38
C ASP A 15 -12.73 -0.36 21.72
N ARG A 16 -13.00 0.69 22.50
CA ARG A 16 -13.30 2.04 21.96
C ARG A 16 -12.06 2.72 21.37
N ILE A 17 -10.89 2.53 22.00
CA ILE A 17 -9.64 3.09 21.49
C ILE A 17 -9.20 2.32 20.25
N TYR A 18 -9.29 0.98 20.24
CA TYR A 18 -8.97 0.13 19.08
C TYR A 18 -9.90 0.38 17.89
N SER A 19 -11.21 0.53 18.14
CA SER A 19 -12.20 0.92 17.13
C SER A 19 -11.94 2.35 16.62
N TRP A 20 -11.59 3.29 17.50
CA TRP A 20 -11.31 4.67 17.09
C TRP A 20 -10.01 4.79 16.28
N ILE A 21 -8.91 4.13 16.64
CA ILE A 21 -7.68 4.15 15.83
C ILE A 21 -7.82 3.37 14.51
N GLY A 22 -8.95 2.68 14.28
CA GLY A 22 -9.20 1.93 13.05
C GLY A 22 -8.32 0.68 12.92
N TYR A 23 -8.06 -0.01 14.03
CA TYR A 23 -7.23 -1.22 14.02
C TYR A 23 -7.94 -2.37 13.29
N ASP A 24 -7.33 -2.86 12.21
CA ASP A 24 -7.77 -4.02 11.42
C ASP A 24 -6.64 -5.06 11.37
N ALA A 25 -6.79 -6.14 12.12
CA ALA A 25 -5.79 -7.21 12.24
C ALA A 25 -5.38 -7.87 10.91
N THR A 26 -6.10 -7.62 9.81
CA THR A 26 -5.76 -8.11 8.47
C THR A 26 -4.83 -7.17 7.68
N VAL A 27 -4.79 -5.89 8.03
CA VAL A 27 -3.95 -4.85 7.39
C VAL A 27 -2.62 -4.70 8.12
N TRP A 28 -2.61 -4.84 9.44
CA TRP A 28 -1.42 -4.72 10.27
C TRP A 28 -0.62 -6.04 10.26
N LYS A 29 0.47 -6.10 9.47
CA LYS A 29 1.29 -7.32 9.25
C LYS A 29 1.90 -7.93 10.52
N ASN A 30 2.00 -7.14 11.59
CA ASN A 30 2.36 -7.61 12.92
C ASN A 30 1.23 -7.18 13.86
N SER A 31 0.73 -8.11 14.67
CA SER A 31 -0.13 -7.80 15.81
C SER A 31 0.44 -6.59 16.57
N VAL A 32 -0.36 -5.62 17.00
CA VAL A 32 0.01 -4.79 18.15
C VAL A 32 0.22 -5.82 19.25
N PRO A 33 1.47 -6.19 19.62
CA PRO A 33 1.66 -7.34 20.47
C PRO A 33 0.97 -7.06 21.80
N SER A 34 0.70 -8.13 22.54
CA SER A 34 0.12 -8.20 23.88
C SER A 34 0.78 -7.35 24.99
N ALA A 35 1.40 -6.21 24.67
CA ALA A 35 2.07 -5.26 25.55
C ALA A 35 1.12 -4.51 26.52
N VAL A 36 -0.19 -4.75 26.46
CA VAL A 36 -1.13 -4.36 27.53
C VAL A 36 -1.10 -5.35 28.71
N TYR A 37 -0.38 -6.48 28.60
CA TYR A 37 -0.23 -7.47 29.66
C TYR A 37 1.22 -7.68 30.04
N ASN A 38 1.73 -6.84 30.95
CA ASN A 38 2.80 -7.28 31.83
C ASN A 38 2.18 -7.76 33.14
N ALA A 39 2.25 -9.08 33.37
CA ALA A 39 1.66 -9.78 34.51
C ALA A 39 2.26 -9.39 35.88
N ASN A 40 3.11 -8.36 35.94
CA ASN A 40 3.70 -7.83 37.18
C ASN A 40 3.53 -6.30 37.34
N SER A 41 2.70 -5.63 36.53
CA SER A 41 2.41 -4.21 36.71
C SER A 41 0.91 -3.93 36.62
N GLU A 42 0.23 -3.95 37.76
CA GLU A 42 -1.05 -3.25 37.97
C GLU A 42 -0.88 -1.70 37.92
N LEU A 43 -0.08 -1.18 36.99
CA LEU A 43 0.15 0.26 36.77
C LEU A 43 -0.04 0.58 35.28
N ILE A 44 -1.24 1.04 34.92
CA ILE A 44 -1.40 2.04 33.85
C ILE A 44 -0.84 3.33 34.45
N LEU A 45 0.46 3.55 34.34
CA LEU A 45 1.15 4.74 34.86
C LEU A 45 2.59 4.75 34.30
N TYR A 46 2.76 5.26 33.07
CA TYR A 46 3.88 6.19 32.87
C TYR A 46 3.53 7.41 33.73
N SER A 47 4.48 7.90 34.52
CA SER A 47 4.22 8.66 35.74
C SER A 47 3.32 9.88 35.53
N ILE A 48 2.04 9.78 35.89
CA ILE A 48 1.24 10.92 36.32
C ILE A 48 1.85 11.40 37.63
N GLY A 49 2.82 12.31 37.51
CA GLY A 49 3.51 12.90 38.64
C GLY A 49 2.55 13.73 39.47
N TYR A 50 2.38 13.38 40.74
CA TYR A 50 1.87 14.29 41.76
C TYR A 50 2.77 15.53 41.77
N ALA A 51 2.24 16.72 41.49
CA ALA A 51 2.92 17.99 41.73
C ALA A 51 2.48 18.54 43.11
N PRO A 52 3.31 18.40 44.16
CA PRO A 52 2.95 18.91 45.48
C PRO A 52 3.29 20.41 45.52
N SER A 53 2.32 21.28 45.26
CA SER A 53 2.24 22.55 46.01
C SER A 53 0.90 23.28 45.84
N LEU A 54 0.31 23.55 47.00
CA LEU A 54 -0.54 24.70 47.36
C LEU A 54 -1.98 24.76 46.82
N VAL A 55 -2.88 24.27 47.69
CA VAL A 55 -4.22 24.79 48.00
C VAL A 55 -5.29 24.71 46.90
N GLY A 56 -6.11 23.65 46.96
CA GLY A 56 -7.48 23.62 46.44
C GLY A 56 -7.71 22.66 45.26
N ALA A 57 -8.31 21.50 45.54
CA ALA A 57 -8.92 20.55 44.60
C ALA A 57 -8.16 20.31 43.28
N GLN A 58 -7.12 19.45 43.30
CA GLN A 58 -6.50 18.95 42.07
C GLN A 58 -7.37 17.84 41.46
N VAL A 59 -7.74 18.00 40.19
CA VAL A 59 -8.37 16.98 39.34
C VAL A 59 -7.31 15.92 39.02
N ASP A 60 -7.65 14.63 39.10
CA ASP A 60 -6.74 13.55 38.73
C ASP A 60 -6.51 13.57 37.21
N TYR A 61 -5.24 13.65 36.79
CA TYR A 61 -4.87 13.53 35.37
C TYR A 61 -5.34 12.20 34.75
N GLY A 62 -5.50 11.15 35.58
CA GLY A 62 -6.05 9.86 35.20
C GLY A 62 -7.57 9.87 34.90
N GLU A 63 -8.25 11.00 35.09
CA GLU A 63 -9.67 11.18 34.77
C GLU A 63 -9.91 12.01 33.50
N ASP A 64 -8.86 12.63 32.92
CA ASP A 64 -8.97 13.42 31.69
C ASP A 64 -8.76 12.53 30.45
N GLN A 65 -9.78 12.45 29.60
CA GLN A 65 -9.79 11.54 28.45
C GLN A 65 -8.64 11.77 27.47
N SER A 66 -8.24 13.02 27.20
CA SER A 66 -7.11 13.26 26.29
C SER A 66 -5.77 12.92 26.91
N VAL A 67 -5.66 13.00 28.23
CA VAL A 67 -4.45 12.56 28.97
C VAL A 67 -4.36 11.03 28.95
N ILE A 68 -5.46 10.32 29.21
CA ILE A 68 -5.48 8.85 29.13
C ILE A 68 -5.07 8.36 27.73
N VAL A 69 -5.62 8.98 26.68
CA VAL A 69 -5.31 8.61 25.29
C VAL A 69 -3.87 9.01 24.91
N HIS A 70 -3.35 10.12 25.43
CA HIS A 70 -1.94 10.52 25.27
C HIS A 70 -1.00 9.45 25.83
N GLU A 71 -1.23 8.99 27.06
CA GLU A 71 -0.40 7.93 27.67
C GLU A 71 -0.50 6.61 26.91
N TYR A 72 -1.69 6.31 26.36
CA TYR A 72 -1.88 5.13 25.51
C TYR A 72 -1.09 5.23 24.19
N ALA A 73 -0.93 6.42 23.64
CA ALA A 73 -0.10 6.64 22.46
C ALA A 73 1.37 6.26 22.72
N HIS A 74 1.92 6.56 23.90
CA HIS A 74 3.28 6.12 24.24
C HIS A 74 3.43 4.60 24.18
N ALA A 75 2.43 3.86 24.67
CA ALA A 75 2.43 2.40 24.58
C ALA A 75 2.37 1.89 23.12
N ILE A 76 1.63 2.58 22.24
CA ILE A 76 1.61 2.26 20.80
C ILE A 76 2.99 2.51 20.18
N HIS A 77 3.63 3.63 20.50
CA HIS A 77 4.95 3.97 19.98
C HIS A 77 5.99 2.93 20.40
N ASP A 78 6.00 2.53 21.68
CA ASP A 78 6.86 1.47 22.19
C ASP A 78 6.63 0.14 21.49
N ALA A 79 5.36 -0.26 21.35
CA ALA A 79 5.01 -1.53 20.72
C ALA A 79 5.46 -1.63 19.25
N ILE A 80 5.44 -0.51 18.51
CA ILE A 80 5.80 -0.50 17.08
C ILE A 80 7.31 -0.34 16.88
N VAL A 81 7.96 0.55 17.63
CA VAL A 81 9.39 0.86 17.47
C VAL A 81 10.29 -0.10 18.27
N ASP A 82 9.71 -0.86 19.20
CA ASP A 82 10.36 -1.86 20.08
C ASP A 82 11.60 -1.33 20.79
N TYR A 83 11.40 -0.52 21.83
CA TYR A 83 12.49 -0.03 22.69
C TYR A 83 12.53 -0.67 24.08
N SER A 84 11.96 -1.89 24.20
CA SER A 84 11.68 -2.70 25.40
C SER A 84 12.71 -2.79 26.54
N ASN A 85 13.91 -2.18 26.44
CA ASN A 85 14.89 -2.02 27.53
C ASN A 85 15.85 -0.79 27.40
N LEU A 86 15.60 0.20 26.54
CA LEU A 86 16.48 1.37 26.33
C LEU A 86 15.65 2.65 26.09
N THR A 87 16.12 3.81 26.58
CA THR A 87 15.44 5.10 26.41
C THR A 87 15.49 5.58 24.96
N LEU A 88 14.39 6.16 24.47
CA LEU A 88 14.34 6.85 23.18
C LEU A 88 15.43 7.93 23.07
N SER A 89 15.84 8.26 21.84
CA SER A 89 16.58 9.49 21.58
C SER A 89 15.76 10.71 22.02
N TYR A 90 16.41 11.87 22.17
CA TYR A 90 15.68 13.11 22.49
C TYR A 90 14.60 13.39 21.44
N ASP A 91 14.97 13.30 20.16
CA ASP A 91 14.04 13.48 19.03
C ASP A 91 12.91 12.46 19.08
N GLY A 92 13.22 11.18 19.29
CA GLY A 92 12.21 10.13 19.44
C GLY A 92 11.27 10.38 20.63
N SER A 93 11.80 10.91 21.74
CA SER A 93 10.99 11.29 22.91
C SER A 93 10.07 12.47 22.60
N ALA A 94 10.56 13.52 21.96
CA ALA A 94 9.74 14.67 21.57
C ALA A 94 8.67 14.27 20.53
N ILE A 95 8.99 13.39 19.58
CA ILE A 95 8.01 12.82 18.65
C ILE A 95 6.97 12.00 19.38
N SER A 96 7.37 11.18 20.36
CA SER A 96 6.47 10.39 21.22
C SER A 96 5.46 11.30 21.95
N GLU A 97 5.94 12.39 22.56
CA GLU A 97 5.09 13.40 23.20
C GLU A 97 4.15 14.11 22.22
N GLY A 98 4.65 14.45 21.03
CA GLY A 98 3.85 15.05 19.97
C GLY A 98 2.75 14.10 19.46
N MET A 99 3.07 12.81 19.37
CA MET A 99 2.14 11.77 19.00
C MET A 99 1.01 11.65 20.04
N GLY A 100 1.34 11.58 21.32
CA GLY A 100 0.36 11.54 22.40
C GLY A 100 -0.59 12.74 22.36
N ASN A 101 -0.05 13.94 22.17
CA ASN A 101 -0.84 15.16 22.07
C ASN A 101 -1.78 15.13 20.86
N TYR A 102 -1.29 14.73 19.68
CA TYR A 102 -2.12 14.62 18.48
C TYR A 102 -3.26 13.62 18.69
N ILE A 103 -2.94 12.39 19.10
CA ILE A 103 -3.91 11.30 19.26
C ILE A 103 -4.95 11.66 20.33
N GLY A 104 -4.52 12.15 21.50
CA GLY A 104 -5.42 12.55 22.57
C GLY A 104 -6.36 13.71 22.18
N ILE A 105 -5.83 14.74 21.51
CA ILE A 105 -6.62 15.91 21.10
C ILE A 105 -7.56 15.56 19.93
N SER A 106 -7.10 14.79 18.94
CA SER A 106 -7.93 14.32 17.81
C SER A 106 -9.07 13.43 18.30
N PHE A 107 -8.81 12.52 19.25
CA PHE A 107 -9.85 11.70 19.90
C PHE A 107 -10.93 12.57 20.53
N ARG A 108 -10.49 13.57 21.31
CA ARG A 108 -11.38 14.46 22.01
C ARG A 108 -12.24 15.27 21.05
N ARG A 109 -11.66 15.83 19.98
CA ARG A 109 -12.40 16.56 18.94
C ARG A 109 -13.45 15.69 18.23
N THR A 110 -13.18 14.40 18.10
CA THR A 110 -14.10 13.44 17.45
C THR A 110 -15.32 13.13 18.32
N TYR A 111 -15.14 12.94 19.63
CA TYR A 111 -16.19 12.40 20.50
C TYR A 111 -16.79 13.36 21.53
N GLN A 112 -16.16 14.52 21.78
CA GLN A 112 -16.69 15.53 22.70
C GLN A 112 -17.20 16.74 21.92
N THR A 113 -18.52 16.79 21.68
CA THR A 113 -19.18 17.88 20.92
C THR A 113 -19.69 19.04 21.80
N SER A 114 -19.33 19.08 23.08
CA SER A 114 -19.88 20.07 24.04
C SER A 114 -19.11 21.41 24.06
N VAL A 115 -19.80 22.48 24.48
CA VAL A 115 -19.35 23.90 24.53
C VAL A 115 -18.14 24.16 25.47
N TYR A 116 -17.64 23.12 26.18
CA TYR A 116 -16.50 23.22 27.12
C TYR A 116 -15.19 22.65 26.59
N THR A 117 -15.11 22.24 25.32
CA THR A 117 -13.84 21.74 24.77
C THR A 117 -12.86 22.89 24.60
N GLN A 118 -11.69 22.80 25.23
CA GLN A 118 -10.53 23.59 24.84
C GLN A 118 -9.87 22.83 23.68
N PRO A 119 -10.21 23.09 22.41
CA PRO A 119 -9.98 22.16 21.30
C PRO A 119 -8.50 22.01 20.94
N ASN A 120 -7.65 22.90 21.46
CA ASN A 120 -6.20 22.91 21.21
C ASN A 120 -5.39 22.53 22.45
N ASN A 121 -6.03 22.30 23.59
CA ASN A 121 -5.31 22.11 24.85
C ASN A 121 -5.01 20.64 25.10
N THR A 122 -3.92 20.36 25.81
CA THR A 122 -3.48 18.98 26.10
C THR A 122 -4.48 18.25 27.01
N SER A 123 -5.20 19.00 27.84
CA SER A 123 -6.24 18.51 28.73
C SER A 123 -7.35 19.56 28.88
N ASN A 124 -8.56 19.12 29.24
CA ASN A 124 -9.67 20.03 29.54
C ASN A 124 -9.70 20.40 31.03
N TRP A 125 -9.32 19.47 31.91
CA TRP A 125 -9.53 19.60 33.37
C TRP A 125 -8.27 19.41 34.20
N ALA A 126 -7.35 18.55 33.77
CA ALA A 126 -6.15 18.22 34.56
C ALA A 126 -5.09 19.35 34.53
N SER A 127 -4.94 20.02 33.40
CA SER A 127 -4.07 21.19 33.22
C SER A 127 -4.71 22.18 32.23
N PRO A 128 -5.83 22.82 32.63
CA PRO A 128 -6.53 23.75 31.76
C PRO A 128 -5.59 24.92 31.41
N GLY A 129 -5.50 25.24 30.12
CA GLY A 129 -4.68 26.34 29.59
C GLY A 129 -3.38 25.94 28.90
N VAL A 130 -2.92 24.68 28.99
CA VAL A 130 -1.75 24.22 28.22
C VAL A 130 -2.15 23.92 26.79
N VAL A 131 -1.79 24.82 25.86
CA VAL A 131 -2.10 24.70 24.43
C VAL A 131 -1.10 23.76 23.75
N GLY A 132 -1.56 22.56 23.35
CA GLY A 132 -0.77 21.53 22.67
C GLY A 132 -0.79 21.59 21.15
N ILE A 133 -1.84 22.19 20.54
CA ILE A 133 -1.90 22.49 19.10
C ILE A 133 -1.70 23.99 18.89
N LYS A 134 -0.61 24.35 18.22
CA LYS A 134 -0.13 25.73 18.08
C LYS A 134 -0.06 26.17 16.62
N SER A 135 -0.09 27.48 16.39
CA SER A 135 0.10 28.05 15.07
C SER A 135 1.54 27.86 14.56
N PRO A 136 1.81 27.97 13.24
CA PRO A 136 3.19 27.92 12.72
C PRO A 136 4.11 29.01 13.28
N SER A 137 3.59 30.13 13.77
CA SER A 137 4.41 31.17 14.41
C SER A 137 4.84 30.83 15.83
N GLU A 138 4.28 29.78 16.44
CA GLU A 138 4.55 29.37 17.83
C GLU A 138 5.12 27.94 17.94
N ALA A 139 5.02 27.16 16.86
CA ALA A 139 5.50 25.78 16.80
C ALA A 139 6.02 25.48 15.39
N LYS A 140 7.30 25.80 15.19
CA LYS A 140 8.05 25.62 13.95
C LYS A 140 9.49 25.23 14.25
N TYR A 141 9.99 24.21 13.58
CA TYR A 141 11.37 23.74 13.65
C TYR A 141 12.30 24.55 12.72
N PRO A 142 13.57 24.80 13.07
CA PRO A 142 14.17 24.59 14.39
C PRO A 142 13.87 25.72 15.38
N ASP A 143 13.20 26.80 14.94
CA ASP A 143 13.02 28.05 15.70
C ASP A 143 12.47 27.85 17.12
N HIS A 144 11.59 26.86 17.30
CA HIS A 144 10.93 26.52 18.58
C HIS A 144 11.37 25.16 19.13
N TRP A 145 12.44 24.56 18.58
CA TRP A 145 12.97 23.28 19.04
C TRP A 145 14.15 23.51 19.98
N VAL A 146 13.94 23.27 21.27
CA VAL A 146 14.92 23.61 22.32
C VAL A 146 16.03 22.56 22.43
N GLY A 147 15.72 21.28 22.15
CA GLY A 147 16.73 20.24 21.96
C GLY A 147 17.49 19.78 23.22
N TYR A 148 17.07 20.19 24.43
CA TYR A 148 17.71 19.79 25.70
C TYR A 148 16.80 19.95 26.94
N GLY A 149 16.96 19.05 27.92
CA GLY A 149 16.24 19.08 29.22
C GLY A 149 14.84 18.43 29.20
N ASN A 150 14.03 18.64 30.25
CA ASN A 150 12.62 18.16 30.36
C ASN A 150 11.65 18.80 29.32
N ASN A 151 12.16 19.35 28.21
CA ASN A 151 11.42 20.12 27.22
C ASN A 151 10.87 19.28 26.05
N THR A 152 11.02 17.96 26.07
CA THR A 152 10.49 17.03 25.05
C THR A 152 8.99 17.22 24.83
N HIS A 153 8.23 17.52 25.89
CA HIS A 153 6.80 17.84 25.82
C HIS A 153 6.52 19.08 24.97
N GLN A 154 7.36 20.12 25.09
CA GLN A 154 7.20 21.37 24.35
C GLN A 154 7.62 21.22 22.90
N ASP A 155 8.76 20.57 22.66
CA ASP A 155 9.26 20.29 21.31
C ASP A 155 8.27 19.39 20.53
N GLY A 156 7.62 18.46 21.23
CA GLY A 156 6.56 17.61 20.68
C GLY A 156 5.35 18.37 20.13
N PHE A 157 5.07 19.60 20.59
CA PHE A 157 3.98 20.40 20.04
C PHE A 157 4.17 20.74 18.57
N ILE A 158 5.41 20.79 18.06
CA ILE A 158 5.68 21.00 16.64
C ILE A 158 5.15 19.82 15.82
N TRP A 159 5.42 18.60 16.25
CA TRP A 159 4.95 17.38 15.60
C TRP A 159 3.43 17.21 15.73
N ALA A 160 2.89 17.42 16.94
CA ALA A 160 1.44 17.36 17.18
C ALA A 160 0.66 18.33 16.28
N SER A 161 1.18 19.55 16.15
CA SER A 161 0.56 20.59 15.33
C SER A 161 0.69 20.30 13.83
N ALA A 162 1.79 19.70 13.39
CA ALA A 162 1.95 19.25 11.99
C ALA A 162 0.92 18.17 11.61
N LEU A 163 0.74 17.16 12.48
CA LEU A 163 -0.27 16.12 12.28
C LEU A 163 -1.70 16.71 12.30
N MET A 164 -1.95 17.69 13.16
CA MET A 164 -3.25 18.37 13.19
C MET A 164 -3.53 19.21 11.93
N ASP A 165 -2.50 19.78 11.30
CA ASP A 165 -2.60 20.43 9.98
C ASP A 165 -2.76 19.43 8.82
N MET A 166 -2.36 18.17 9.01
CA MET A 166 -2.71 17.09 8.08
C MET A 166 -4.17 16.69 8.22
N GLU A 167 -4.71 16.66 9.44
CA GLU A 167 -6.11 16.34 9.69
C GLU A 167 -7.07 17.45 9.22
N TYR A 168 -6.77 18.72 9.52
CA TYR A 168 -7.60 19.90 9.25
C TYR A 168 -6.90 20.91 8.35
N ASN A 169 -7.65 21.70 7.57
CA ASN A 169 -7.07 22.80 6.77
C ASN A 169 -6.29 23.82 7.62
N THR A 170 -6.62 23.94 8.91
CA THR A 170 -5.86 24.71 9.89
C THR A 170 -5.97 24.01 11.25
N GLY A 171 -4.89 23.42 11.74
CA GLY A 171 -4.91 22.55 12.91
C GLY A 171 -5.41 23.22 14.20
N THR A 172 -5.17 24.53 14.35
CA THR A 172 -5.67 25.32 15.50
C THR A 172 -7.16 25.67 15.41
N ASN A 173 -7.81 25.40 14.28
CA ASN A 173 -9.23 25.67 14.05
C ASN A 173 -9.95 24.39 13.57
N PRO A 174 -10.58 23.61 14.46
CA PRO A 174 -11.28 22.38 14.08
C PRO A 174 -12.46 22.60 13.12
N ASN A 175 -12.93 23.84 12.95
CA ASN A 175 -14.00 24.20 12.02
C ASN A 175 -13.49 24.54 10.61
N SER A 176 -12.19 24.45 10.34
CA SER A 176 -11.62 24.81 9.03
C SER A 176 -11.97 23.83 7.90
N GLY A 177 -12.66 22.74 8.21
CA GLY A 177 -12.82 21.60 7.31
C GLY A 177 -11.60 20.66 7.33
N ALA A 178 -11.80 19.46 6.79
CA ALA A 178 -10.78 18.43 6.70
C ALA A 178 -9.74 18.77 5.61
N ASN A 179 -8.49 18.45 5.90
CA ASN A 179 -7.42 18.43 4.90
C ASN A 179 -7.29 17.00 4.34
N LEU A 180 -6.42 16.16 4.91
CA LEU A 180 -6.42 14.71 4.64
C LEU A 180 -7.54 13.98 5.41
N GLY A 181 -7.98 14.57 6.52
CA GLY A 181 -8.93 13.97 7.45
C GLY A 181 -8.28 13.00 8.44
N ARG A 182 -8.97 12.77 9.56
CA ARG A 182 -8.45 12.08 10.75
C ARG A 182 -7.98 10.67 10.44
N ASP A 183 -8.80 9.88 9.76
CA ASP A 183 -8.51 8.46 9.51
C ASP A 183 -7.26 8.27 8.64
N LYS A 184 -7.08 9.11 7.63
CA LYS A 184 -5.91 9.06 6.75
C LYS A 184 -4.65 9.51 7.49
N THR A 185 -4.71 10.63 8.22
CA THR A 185 -3.58 11.12 9.03
C THR A 185 -3.13 10.08 10.05
N MET A 186 -4.07 9.45 10.78
CA MET A 186 -3.76 8.40 11.75
C MET A 186 -3.09 7.19 11.09
N LYS A 187 -3.60 6.72 9.95
CA LYS A 187 -3.00 5.60 9.21
C LYS A 187 -1.58 5.90 8.75
N LEU A 188 -1.35 7.09 8.19
CA LEU A 188 -0.02 7.55 7.78
C LEU A 188 0.96 7.59 8.96
N LEU A 189 0.53 8.16 10.08
CA LEU A 189 1.32 8.23 11.31
C LEU A 189 1.72 6.83 11.79
N LEU A 190 0.76 5.92 11.96
CA LEU A 190 1.03 4.59 12.47
C LEU A 190 1.90 3.75 11.52
N GLU A 191 1.63 3.80 10.22
CA GLU A 191 2.46 3.10 9.22
C GLU A 191 3.90 3.66 9.20
N SER A 192 4.05 4.97 9.37
CA SER A 192 5.38 5.59 9.41
C SER A 192 6.26 5.05 10.54
N LEU A 193 5.68 4.66 11.68
CA LEU A 193 6.43 4.16 12.83
C LEU A 193 7.16 2.84 12.54
N HIS A 194 6.69 2.04 11.57
CA HIS A 194 7.38 0.81 11.14
C HIS A 194 8.70 1.08 10.39
N ASN A 195 8.95 2.32 9.98
CA ASN A 195 10.11 2.72 9.20
C ASN A 195 11.16 3.52 10.00
N VAL A 196 10.99 3.65 11.33
CA VAL A 196 11.92 4.35 12.22
C VAL A 196 12.49 3.43 13.29
N LYS A 197 13.54 3.88 13.97
CA LYS A 197 14.20 3.18 15.08
C LYS A 197 14.27 4.09 16.30
N LYS A 198 14.53 3.55 17.49
CA LYS A 198 14.62 4.35 18.73
C LYS A 198 15.69 5.45 18.69
N GLU A 199 16.74 5.32 17.87
CA GLU A 199 17.77 6.34 17.65
C GLU A 199 17.48 7.30 16.49
N SER A 200 16.35 7.13 15.78
CA SER A 200 16.02 7.93 14.61
C SER A 200 15.96 9.42 14.95
N PRO A 201 16.67 10.29 14.20
CA PRO A 201 16.50 11.73 14.29
C PRO A 201 15.14 12.16 13.69
N ILE A 202 14.72 13.40 13.94
CA ILE A 202 13.45 13.94 13.44
C ILE A 202 13.26 13.81 11.91
N SER A 203 14.35 13.88 11.14
CA SER A 203 14.33 13.72 9.68
C SER A 203 13.88 12.32 9.23
N ASP A 204 14.19 11.29 10.01
CA ASP A 204 13.78 9.92 9.70
C ASP A 204 12.27 9.76 9.88
N TYR A 205 11.69 10.34 10.94
CA TYR A 205 10.23 10.36 11.14
C TYR A 205 9.50 11.10 10.01
N VAL A 206 10.06 12.22 9.55
CA VAL A 206 9.53 12.96 8.40
C VAL A 206 9.58 12.12 7.12
N ASN A 207 10.72 11.48 6.84
CA ASN A 207 10.86 10.60 5.66
C ASN A 207 9.95 9.39 5.75
N ALA A 208 9.80 8.81 6.95
CA ALA A 208 8.92 7.69 7.20
C ALA A 208 7.44 8.05 6.99
N LEU A 209 7.03 9.28 7.33
CA LEU A 209 5.67 9.75 7.10
C LEU A 209 5.37 9.91 5.60
N LEU A 210 6.33 10.45 4.84
CA LEU A 210 6.24 10.51 3.37
C LEU A 210 6.28 9.12 2.75
N GLN A 211 7.04 8.20 3.35
CA GLN A 211 7.12 6.81 2.93
C GLN A 211 5.78 6.09 3.13
N ALA A 212 5.12 6.31 4.27
CA ALA A 212 3.79 5.76 4.53
C ALA A 212 2.77 6.19 3.48
N ASP A 213 2.82 7.43 2.98
CA ASP A 213 1.94 7.87 1.89
C ASP A 213 2.23 7.14 0.56
N ARG A 214 3.51 6.87 0.27
CA ARG A 214 3.90 6.06 -0.89
C ARG A 214 3.40 4.63 -0.79
N ASP A 215 3.52 4.04 0.40
CA ASP A 215 3.19 2.63 0.62
C ASP A 215 1.68 2.39 0.68
N LEU A 216 0.92 3.28 1.34
CA LEU A 216 -0.53 3.13 1.51
C LEU A 216 -1.34 3.74 0.36
N TYR A 217 -0.88 4.85 -0.20
CA TYR A 217 -1.67 5.67 -1.13
C TYR A 217 -0.93 5.99 -2.45
N GLY A 218 0.20 5.32 -2.72
CA GLY A 218 0.96 5.53 -3.95
C GLY A 218 1.59 6.91 -4.07
N GLY A 219 1.66 7.68 -2.98
CA GLY A 219 2.26 9.01 -2.95
C GLY A 219 1.31 10.14 -3.37
N ALA A 220 0.00 9.88 -3.37
CA ALA A 220 -1.02 10.83 -3.84
C ALA A 220 -1.05 12.14 -3.04
N ASP A 221 -0.68 12.11 -1.76
CA ASP A 221 -0.78 13.26 -0.85
C ASP A 221 0.59 13.88 -0.53
N LEU A 222 1.69 13.36 -1.11
CA LEU A 222 3.07 13.83 -0.87
C LEU A 222 3.21 15.34 -0.95
N GLN A 223 2.73 15.98 -2.01
CA GLN A 223 2.88 17.43 -2.17
C GLN A 223 2.21 18.20 -1.03
N ASN A 224 1.06 17.73 -0.56
CA ASN A 224 0.32 18.35 0.53
C ASN A 224 1.04 18.14 1.87
N ILE A 225 1.44 16.90 2.17
CA ILE A 225 2.20 16.54 3.38
C ILE A 225 3.52 17.31 3.44
N GLU A 226 4.27 17.36 2.34
CA GLU A 226 5.51 18.14 2.25
C GLU A 226 5.28 19.63 2.51
N ASN A 227 4.21 20.23 1.96
CA ASN A 227 3.89 21.64 2.21
C ASN A 227 3.59 21.92 3.69
N ILE A 228 2.84 21.03 4.35
CA ILE A 228 2.56 21.14 5.79
C ILE A 228 3.85 21.06 6.59
N LEU A 229 4.68 20.05 6.33
CA LEU A 229 5.94 19.86 7.05
C LEU A 229 6.94 20.98 6.76
N ARG A 230 6.96 21.58 5.56
CA ARG A 230 7.73 22.80 5.24
C ARG A 230 7.25 24.01 6.04
N ASN A 231 5.95 24.22 6.11
CA ASN A 231 5.36 25.32 6.89
C ASN A 231 5.72 25.20 8.37
N ARG A 232 5.86 23.96 8.86
CA ARG A 232 6.32 23.61 10.21
C ARG A 232 7.84 23.53 10.35
N GLY A 233 8.59 23.75 9.27
CA GLY A 233 10.05 23.69 9.23
C GLY A 233 10.65 22.30 9.49
N LEU A 234 9.81 21.27 9.58
CA LEU A 234 10.18 19.87 9.72
C LEU A 234 10.70 19.27 8.40
N PHE A 235 10.37 19.91 7.28
CA PHE A 235 10.83 19.50 5.95
C PHE A 235 11.70 20.57 5.31
N ASN A 236 13.01 20.46 5.52
CA ASN A 236 14.04 21.22 4.81
C ASN A 236 14.71 20.27 3.82
N THR A 237 14.59 20.45 2.50
CA THR A 237 15.10 21.61 1.77
C THR A 237 14.18 22.05 0.62
N PRO A 238 14.34 23.31 0.10
CA PRO A 238 14.01 23.59 -1.29
C PRO A 238 14.52 22.45 -2.17
N GLN A 239 13.66 21.94 -3.05
CA GLN A 239 14.03 20.87 -3.96
C GLN A 239 15.33 21.30 -4.64
N THR A 240 16.44 20.63 -4.32
CA THR A 240 17.72 20.99 -4.94
C THR A 240 17.57 20.59 -6.39
N THR A 241 17.44 21.61 -7.23
CA THR A 241 17.27 21.38 -8.65
C THR A 241 18.62 20.95 -9.18
N ILE A 242 18.67 19.73 -9.69
CA ILE A 242 19.82 19.19 -10.37
C ILE A 242 19.50 19.05 -11.85
N SER A 243 20.49 19.33 -12.68
CA SER A 243 20.33 19.50 -14.11
C SER A 243 21.67 19.38 -14.81
N GLY A 244 21.65 18.90 -16.05
CA GLY A 244 22.81 18.97 -16.93
C GLY A 244 23.85 17.88 -16.67
N ILE A 245 25.11 18.20 -16.95
CA ILE A 245 26.20 17.25 -16.99
C ILE A 245 26.91 17.22 -15.63
N ILE A 246 27.12 16.02 -15.08
CA ILE A 246 27.95 15.77 -13.90
C ILE A 246 29.35 15.40 -14.40
N GLU A 247 30.29 16.33 -14.23
CA GLU A 247 31.67 16.22 -14.75
C GLU A 247 32.68 15.74 -13.70
N ASN A 248 32.30 15.73 -12.42
CA ASN A 248 33.14 15.30 -11.31
C ASN A 248 32.41 14.29 -10.45
N ASP A 249 33.15 13.43 -9.77
CA ASP A 249 32.58 12.46 -8.83
C ASP A 249 31.67 13.17 -7.82
N THR A 250 30.43 12.71 -7.72
CA THR A 250 29.38 13.43 -7.01
C THR A 250 28.56 12.49 -6.14
N THR A 251 28.21 12.93 -4.94
CA THR A 251 27.24 12.25 -4.08
C THR A 251 25.91 13.00 -4.13
N LEU A 252 24.83 12.32 -4.49
CA LEU A 252 23.47 12.84 -4.48
C LEU A 252 22.73 12.32 -3.24
N SER A 253 22.06 13.22 -2.53
CA SER A 253 21.30 12.89 -1.31
C SER A 253 20.09 13.81 -1.12
N GLY A 254 19.09 13.36 -0.36
CA GLY A 254 17.90 14.15 -0.05
C GLY A 254 16.80 14.10 -1.12
N ASN A 255 15.97 15.14 -1.19
CA ASN A 255 14.87 15.26 -2.17
C ASN A 255 15.28 16.23 -3.30
N LEU A 256 15.44 15.69 -4.51
CA LEU A 256 16.04 16.36 -5.66
C LEU A 256 14.99 16.55 -6.76
N LEU A 257 14.94 17.75 -7.36
CA LEU A 257 14.17 18.01 -8.58
C LEU A 257 15.08 17.84 -9.77
N VAL A 258 14.70 16.99 -10.70
CA VAL A 258 15.44 16.81 -11.95
C VAL A 258 14.67 17.53 -13.06
N ASN A 259 15.04 18.78 -13.32
CA ASN A 259 14.32 19.65 -14.25
C ASN A 259 14.67 19.43 -15.73
N SER A 260 15.80 18.76 -15.97
CA SER A 260 16.39 18.48 -17.27
C SER A 260 17.32 17.28 -17.13
N ASN A 261 17.68 16.64 -18.25
CA ASN A 261 18.45 15.41 -18.21
C ASN A 261 19.72 15.56 -17.36
N ILE A 262 19.94 14.62 -16.45
CA ILE A 262 21.23 14.48 -15.77
C ILE A 262 22.07 13.53 -16.61
N THR A 263 23.29 13.93 -16.94
CA THR A 263 24.24 13.06 -17.65
C THR A 263 25.49 12.85 -16.82
N ILE A 264 25.74 11.61 -16.39
CA ILE A 264 26.99 11.22 -15.73
C ILE A 264 28.03 11.01 -16.82
N ASN A 265 29.06 11.85 -16.88
CA ASN A 265 30.08 11.75 -17.92
C ASN A 265 30.94 10.49 -17.81
N THR A 266 31.55 10.09 -18.93
CA THR A 266 32.52 9.00 -18.95
C THR A 266 33.65 9.26 -17.96
N GLY A 267 34.00 8.24 -17.17
CA GLY A 267 35.04 8.35 -16.13
C GLY A 267 34.57 8.96 -14.81
N VAL A 268 33.33 9.47 -14.75
CA VAL A 268 32.73 10.04 -13.54
C VAL A 268 31.91 9.01 -12.80
N SER A 269 31.99 9.01 -11.47
CA SER A 269 31.17 8.19 -10.58
C SER A 269 30.15 9.03 -9.81
N VAL A 270 28.88 8.64 -9.88
CA VAL A 270 27.83 9.18 -9.02
C VAL A 270 27.38 8.15 -8.01
N TYR A 271 27.38 8.56 -6.74
CA TYR A 271 26.83 7.79 -5.63
C TYR A 271 25.51 8.41 -5.18
N ILE A 272 24.43 7.65 -5.18
CA ILE A 272 23.13 8.07 -4.65
C ILE A 272 22.96 7.44 -3.27
N VAL A 273 22.81 8.28 -2.25
CA VAL A 273 22.67 7.86 -0.85
C VAL A 273 21.32 7.14 -0.66
N PRO A 274 21.25 6.06 0.13
CA PRO A 274 19.96 5.46 0.54
C PRO A 274 18.96 6.50 1.07
N GLY A 275 17.69 6.37 0.70
CA GLY A 275 16.64 7.34 1.06
C GLY A 275 16.53 8.57 0.17
N THR A 276 17.42 8.71 -0.82
CA THR A 276 17.31 9.80 -1.80
C THR A 276 16.05 9.64 -2.65
N VAL A 277 15.35 10.77 -2.86
CA VAL A 277 14.20 10.87 -3.74
C VAL A 277 14.57 11.77 -4.91
N LEU A 278 14.51 11.24 -6.14
CA LEU A 278 14.71 11.98 -7.37
C LEU A 278 13.38 12.09 -8.10
N ASN A 279 12.87 13.31 -8.24
CA ASN A 279 11.63 13.60 -8.96
C ASN A 279 11.96 14.17 -10.35
N PHE A 280 11.64 13.42 -11.39
CA PHE A 280 11.93 13.77 -12.78
C PHE A 280 10.75 14.48 -13.43
N ASN A 281 11.00 15.68 -13.96
CA ASN A 281 10.02 16.40 -14.78
C ASN A 281 9.71 15.66 -16.08
N ASN A 282 8.63 16.08 -16.73
CA ASN A 282 8.18 15.51 -18.00
C ASN A 282 9.31 15.51 -19.05
N GLY A 283 9.58 14.34 -19.64
CA GLY A 283 10.61 14.16 -20.67
C GLY A 283 12.03 13.99 -20.13
N VAL A 284 12.22 14.03 -18.82
CA VAL A 284 13.55 14.06 -18.21
C VAL A 284 14.07 12.67 -17.85
N SER A 285 15.35 12.42 -18.11
CA SER A 285 16.02 11.13 -17.92
C SER A 285 17.32 11.26 -17.11
N LEU A 286 17.72 10.16 -16.47
CA LEU A 286 19.08 9.98 -15.94
C LEU A 286 19.88 9.19 -16.96
N ILE A 287 20.94 9.80 -17.50
CA ILE A 287 21.79 9.23 -18.54
C ILE A 287 23.16 8.91 -17.91
N VAL A 288 23.60 7.68 -18.04
CA VAL A 288 24.83 7.18 -17.44
C VAL A 288 25.81 6.81 -18.55
N ASN A 289 26.84 7.64 -18.74
CA ASN A 289 28.03 7.31 -19.57
C ASN A 289 29.21 6.85 -18.70
N GLY A 290 29.25 7.25 -17.43
CA GLY A 290 30.25 6.83 -16.44
C GLY A 290 29.79 5.66 -15.57
N ASN A 291 29.84 5.86 -14.25
CA ASN A 291 29.45 4.89 -13.24
C ASN A 291 28.32 5.43 -12.34
N LEU A 292 27.26 4.64 -12.15
CA LEU A 292 26.16 4.97 -11.22
C LEU A 292 26.09 3.93 -10.10
N THR A 293 26.21 4.36 -8.85
CA THR A 293 25.98 3.53 -7.67
C THR A 293 24.74 4.05 -6.93
N ALA A 294 23.59 3.42 -7.16
CA ALA A 294 22.34 3.72 -6.49
C ALA A 294 21.88 2.50 -5.68
N ASN A 295 22.47 2.31 -4.51
CA ASN A 295 22.25 1.13 -3.67
C ASN A 295 21.57 1.53 -2.36
N GLY A 296 20.25 1.45 -2.32
CA GLY A 296 19.46 1.61 -1.10
C GLY A 296 19.56 0.39 -0.18
N SER A 297 18.60 0.28 0.73
CA SER A 297 18.38 -0.90 1.58
C SER A 297 16.89 -1.23 1.67
N SER A 298 16.53 -2.38 2.26
CA SER A 298 15.13 -2.80 2.44
C SER A 298 14.30 -1.79 3.23
N THR A 299 14.91 -1.08 4.18
CA THR A 299 14.25 -0.07 5.03
C THR A 299 14.47 1.36 4.54
N ASN A 300 15.42 1.58 3.62
CA ASN A 300 15.75 2.91 3.13
C ASN A 300 16.03 2.85 1.62
N LYS A 301 14.96 2.76 0.84
CA LYS A 301 15.01 2.64 -0.62
C LYS A 301 15.38 3.97 -1.28
N ILE A 302 15.87 3.91 -2.52
CA ILE A 302 16.04 5.09 -3.37
C ILE A 302 14.83 5.21 -4.29
N TYR A 303 14.29 6.42 -4.47
CA TYR A 303 13.10 6.66 -5.28
C TYR A 303 13.46 7.42 -6.56
N PHE A 304 13.10 6.85 -7.72
CA PHE A 304 13.16 7.51 -9.01
C PHE A 304 11.71 7.70 -9.51
N ASN A 305 11.15 8.88 -9.25
CA ASN A 305 9.76 9.19 -9.55
C ASN A 305 9.68 9.99 -10.84
N PHE A 306 9.08 9.43 -11.88
CA PHE A 306 8.85 10.17 -13.12
C PHE A 306 7.45 10.76 -13.13
N THR A 307 7.33 12.04 -13.44
CA THR A 307 6.02 12.72 -13.54
C THR A 307 5.20 12.26 -14.76
N SER A 308 5.85 11.67 -15.75
CA SER A 308 5.19 11.08 -16.93
C SER A 308 6.01 9.93 -17.53
N LYS A 309 5.31 9.05 -18.28
CA LYS A 309 5.87 7.88 -18.98
C LYS A 309 6.73 8.23 -20.22
N THR A 310 7.62 9.22 -20.09
CA THR A 310 8.49 9.74 -21.15
C THR A 310 9.98 9.63 -20.80
N GLY A 311 10.33 9.74 -19.51
CA GLY A 311 11.70 9.63 -19.01
C GLY A 311 12.20 8.19 -18.84
N LYS A 312 13.49 8.03 -18.53
CA LYS A 312 14.12 6.73 -18.22
C LYS A 312 15.41 6.86 -17.42
N ILE A 313 15.86 5.75 -16.82
CA ILE A 313 17.27 5.59 -16.39
C ILE A 313 17.99 4.84 -17.50
N GLN A 314 19.00 5.46 -18.13
CA GLN A 314 19.68 4.95 -19.32
C GLN A 314 21.16 4.72 -19.06
N PHE A 315 21.59 3.45 -19.08
CA PHE A 315 22.99 3.05 -19.12
C PHE A 315 23.45 2.95 -20.57
N ASN A 316 24.35 3.83 -20.98
CA ASN A 316 24.93 3.85 -22.32
C ASN A 316 26.13 2.90 -22.46
N GLN A 317 26.61 2.73 -23.68
CA GLN A 317 27.72 1.84 -23.99
C GLN A 317 28.92 2.07 -23.06
N ASN A 318 29.46 0.97 -22.53
CA ASN A 318 30.61 0.94 -21.60
C ASN A 318 30.37 1.61 -20.23
N SER A 319 29.16 2.11 -19.96
CA SER A 319 28.82 2.55 -18.61
C SER A 319 28.76 1.36 -17.64
N THR A 320 28.96 1.66 -16.36
CA THR A 320 28.94 0.68 -15.28
C THR A 320 28.03 1.14 -14.17
N GLY A 321 27.72 0.24 -13.24
CA GLY A 321 26.99 0.64 -12.04
C GLY A 321 26.17 -0.44 -11.37
N SER A 322 25.41 -0.01 -10.39
CA SER A 322 24.44 -0.83 -9.67
C SER A 322 23.23 0.01 -9.29
N VAL A 323 22.06 -0.58 -9.45
CA VAL A 323 20.79 -0.07 -8.95
C VAL A 323 20.22 -1.17 -8.05
N LYS A 324 20.20 -0.90 -6.74
CA LYS A 324 19.73 -1.86 -5.74
C LYS A 324 18.78 -1.22 -4.74
N TYR A 325 17.77 -1.97 -4.30
CA TYR A 325 16.77 -1.47 -3.33
C TYR A 325 16.22 -0.11 -3.73
N ALA A 326 15.81 0.02 -5.00
CA ALA A 326 15.24 1.24 -5.55
C ALA A 326 13.80 1.02 -6.00
N VAL A 327 12.99 2.06 -5.94
CA VAL A 327 11.66 2.13 -6.55
C VAL A 327 11.74 3.03 -7.77
N ILE A 328 11.35 2.50 -8.92
CA ILE A 328 11.30 3.22 -10.19
C ILE A 328 9.84 3.22 -10.66
N ASP A 329 9.24 4.41 -10.74
CA ASP A 329 7.81 4.55 -10.99
C ASP A 329 7.52 5.51 -12.14
N ASN A 330 6.51 5.14 -12.95
CA ASN A 330 5.90 5.98 -13.98
C ASN A 330 6.85 6.46 -15.09
N ALA A 331 7.94 5.72 -15.35
CA ALA A 331 8.87 6.03 -16.43
C ALA A 331 8.36 5.54 -17.80
N ASN A 332 8.94 6.04 -18.89
CA ASN A 332 8.80 5.35 -20.18
C ASN A 332 9.47 3.97 -20.09
N THR A 333 10.75 3.96 -19.73
CA THR A 333 11.49 2.73 -19.48
C THR A 333 12.11 2.86 -18.11
N GLY A 334 11.79 1.96 -17.18
CA GLY A 334 12.35 2.00 -15.83
C GLY A 334 13.87 2.01 -15.87
N ILE A 335 14.46 0.97 -16.48
CA ILE A 335 15.90 0.89 -16.76
C ILE A 335 16.14 0.46 -18.21
N PHE A 336 16.77 1.33 -18.98
CA PHE A 336 17.27 1.05 -20.33
C PHE A 336 18.77 0.82 -20.27
N VAL A 337 19.25 -0.26 -20.88
CA VAL A 337 20.67 -0.61 -20.91
C VAL A 337 21.08 -0.91 -22.34
N GLU A 338 22.04 -0.16 -22.84
CA GLU A 338 22.61 -0.34 -24.16
C GLU A 338 24.11 -0.61 -24.05
N ARG A 339 24.52 -1.84 -24.39
CA ARG A 339 25.92 -2.28 -24.38
C ARG A 339 26.62 -1.95 -23.05
N ALA A 340 25.95 -2.26 -21.94
CA ALA A 340 26.43 -2.05 -20.58
C ALA A 340 26.00 -3.19 -19.65
N LEU A 341 26.62 -3.28 -18.47
CA LEU A 341 26.43 -4.39 -17.53
C LEU A 341 26.15 -3.91 -16.10
N PRO A 342 25.13 -3.06 -15.84
CA PRO A 342 24.79 -2.67 -14.48
C PRO A 342 24.18 -3.84 -13.71
N THR A 343 24.41 -3.91 -12.40
CA THR A 343 23.65 -4.85 -11.54
C THR A 343 22.30 -4.26 -11.17
N ILE A 344 21.21 -5.00 -11.38
CA ILE A 344 19.84 -4.57 -11.03
C ILE A 344 19.26 -5.58 -10.04
N GLN A 345 19.09 -5.18 -8.78
CA GLN A 345 18.76 -6.13 -7.72
C GLN A 345 17.85 -5.56 -6.63
N ASN A 346 16.88 -6.33 -6.14
CA ASN A 346 15.97 -5.91 -5.05
C ASN A 346 15.20 -4.61 -5.36
N CYS A 347 14.95 -4.31 -6.63
CA CYS A 347 14.21 -3.12 -7.04
C CYS A 347 12.72 -3.41 -7.24
N GLU A 348 11.90 -2.39 -7.08
CA GLU A 348 10.50 -2.36 -7.50
C GLU A 348 10.39 -1.46 -8.73
N ILE A 349 9.95 -2.00 -9.86
CA ILE A 349 9.85 -1.28 -11.14
C ILE A 349 8.42 -1.37 -11.62
N LYS A 350 7.68 -0.26 -11.51
CA LYS A 350 6.23 -0.26 -11.70
C LYS A 350 5.69 0.90 -12.51
N ASN A 351 4.49 0.68 -13.02
CA ASN A 351 3.71 1.64 -13.80
C ASN A 351 4.52 2.29 -14.95
N CYS A 352 5.52 1.61 -15.50
CA CYS A 352 6.29 2.13 -16.63
C CYS A 352 5.65 1.69 -17.96
N ASN A 353 6.05 2.26 -19.10
CA ASN A 353 5.72 1.61 -20.38
C ASN A 353 6.50 0.29 -20.54
N TYR A 354 7.77 0.30 -20.13
CA TYR A 354 8.67 -0.86 -20.12
C TYR A 354 9.39 -0.90 -18.77
N GLY A 355 9.50 -2.07 -18.14
CA GLY A 355 10.25 -2.22 -16.89
C GLY A 355 11.76 -2.11 -17.12
N ILE A 356 12.36 -3.17 -17.67
CA ILE A 356 13.78 -3.24 -18.03
C ILE A 356 13.94 -3.54 -19.52
N VAL A 357 14.76 -2.78 -20.22
CA VAL A 357 15.07 -3.01 -21.64
C VAL A 357 16.58 -3.15 -21.82
N LEU A 358 16.97 -4.26 -22.45
CA LEU A 358 18.35 -4.62 -22.76
C LEU A 358 18.54 -4.61 -24.28
N ASN A 359 19.48 -3.80 -24.75
CA ASN A 359 19.78 -3.65 -26.16
C ASN A 359 21.26 -3.89 -26.46
N ASN A 360 21.55 -4.79 -27.40
CA ASN A 360 22.90 -5.07 -27.89
C ASN A 360 23.91 -5.52 -26.82
N ASN A 361 23.46 -6.08 -25.69
CA ASN A 361 24.36 -6.47 -24.60
C ASN A 361 25.21 -7.71 -24.91
N ASN A 362 24.88 -8.49 -25.95
CA ASN A 362 25.74 -9.58 -26.43
C ASN A 362 27.10 -9.09 -26.97
N TYR A 363 27.22 -7.79 -27.27
CA TYR A 363 28.46 -7.18 -27.78
C TYR A 363 29.37 -6.66 -26.66
N VAL A 364 29.13 -7.08 -25.41
CA VAL A 364 29.96 -6.76 -24.25
C VAL A 364 30.38 -8.07 -23.58
N SER A 365 31.64 -8.16 -23.14
CA SER A 365 32.13 -9.32 -22.40
C SER A 365 31.55 -9.32 -20.99
N GLY A 366 30.79 -10.37 -20.64
CA GLY A 366 30.16 -10.53 -19.32
C GLY A 366 28.66 -10.83 -19.43
N SER A 367 27.96 -10.77 -18.31
CA SER A 367 26.51 -10.95 -18.27
C SER A 367 25.89 -10.03 -17.22
N ILE A 368 24.82 -9.36 -17.61
CA ILE A 368 24.06 -8.52 -16.69
C ILE A 368 23.34 -9.42 -15.67
N ASN A 369 23.24 -8.97 -14.41
CA ASN A 369 22.49 -9.67 -13.38
C ASN A 369 21.22 -8.87 -13.05
N ILE A 370 20.06 -9.48 -13.29
CA ILE A 370 18.74 -8.98 -12.95
C ILE A 370 18.12 -9.97 -11.96
N SER A 371 18.10 -9.60 -10.68
CA SER A 371 17.66 -10.56 -9.66
C SER A 371 16.88 -9.97 -8.51
N SER A 372 15.97 -10.77 -7.94
CA SER A 372 15.19 -10.37 -6.75
C SER A 372 14.38 -9.09 -6.93
N ASN A 373 14.02 -8.74 -8.18
CA ASN A 373 13.23 -7.54 -8.46
C ASN A 373 11.73 -7.87 -8.50
N ASN A 374 10.90 -6.89 -8.16
CA ASN A 374 9.46 -6.91 -8.38
C ASN A 374 9.11 -5.98 -9.55
N ILE A 375 8.74 -6.53 -10.69
CA ILE A 375 8.53 -5.80 -11.95
C ILE A 375 7.08 -5.97 -12.38
N HIS A 376 6.27 -4.94 -12.18
CA HIS A 376 4.82 -5.10 -12.34
C HIS A 376 4.06 -3.88 -12.82
N ASN A 377 2.83 -4.08 -13.28
CA ASN A 377 1.94 -3.02 -13.78
C ASN A 377 2.57 -2.19 -14.90
N ASN A 378 3.55 -2.74 -15.65
CA ASN A 378 4.10 -2.06 -16.80
C ASN A 378 3.22 -2.31 -18.02
N VAL A 379 3.08 -1.30 -18.88
CA VAL A 379 2.15 -1.35 -20.00
C VAL A 379 2.56 -2.48 -20.95
N TYR A 380 3.76 -2.41 -21.51
CA TYR A 380 4.14 -3.32 -22.60
C TYR A 380 4.97 -4.51 -22.16
N LYS A 381 6.07 -4.30 -21.43
CA LYS A 381 7.02 -5.38 -21.11
C LYS A 381 7.57 -5.22 -19.71
N GLY A 382 7.65 -6.31 -18.96
CA GLY A 382 8.42 -6.37 -17.72
C GLY A 382 9.92 -6.31 -18.02
N ILE A 383 10.44 -7.29 -18.76
CA ILE A 383 11.84 -7.35 -19.21
C ILE A 383 11.90 -7.62 -20.72
N SER A 384 12.66 -6.82 -21.46
CA SER A 384 12.84 -6.97 -22.90
C SER A 384 14.31 -7.18 -23.28
N PHE A 385 14.59 -8.21 -24.06
CA PHE A 385 15.90 -8.51 -24.64
C PHE A 385 15.88 -8.35 -26.16
N THR A 386 16.76 -7.48 -26.67
CA THR A 386 17.05 -7.32 -28.10
C THR A 386 18.55 -7.49 -28.31
N LEU A 387 18.96 -8.51 -29.07
CA LEU A 387 20.39 -8.85 -29.26
C LEU A 387 21.16 -8.89 -27.93
N SER A 388 20.53 -9.45 -26.89
CA SER A 388 21.02 -9.36 -25.51
C SER A 388 20.88 -10.67 -24.74
N GLY A 389 21.79 -10.90 -23.81
CA GLY A 389 21.77 -11.97 -22.83
C GLY A 389 21.82 -11.39 -21.41
N GLY A 390 21.84 -12.27 -20.41
CA GLY A 390 21.84 -11.88 -19.01
C GLY A 390 21.29 -12.96 -18.10
N ASN A 391 21.62 -12.88 -16.82
CA ASN A 391 21.11 -13.76 -15.78
C ASN A 391 19.85 -13.14 -15.16
N VAL A 392 18.71 -13.81 -15.30
CA VAL A 392 17.42 -13.39 -14.76
C VAL A 392 16.95 -14.44 -13.76
N TYR A 393 16.95 -14.13 -12.47
CA TYR A 393 16.63 -15.12 -11.43
C TYR A 393 15.99 -14.48 -10.19
N SER A 394 15.14 -15.23 -9.48
CA SER A 394 14.44 -14.78 -8.26
C SER A 394 13.58 -13.52 -8.44
N ASN A 395 13.19 -13.16 -9.66
CA ASN A 395 12.33 -11.98 -9.90
C ASN A 395 10.85 -12.37 -9.82
N THR A 396 10.01 -11.43 -9.38
CA THR A 396 8.56 -11.47 -9.58
C THR A 396 8.21 -10.53 -10.72
N ILE A 397 7.57 -11.04 -11.77
CA ILE A 397 7.23 -10.30 -12.98
C ILE A 397 5.75 -10.45 -13.24
N ALA A 398 4.97 -9.44 -12.86
CA ALA A 398 3.54 -9.57 -12.71
C ALA A 398 2.73 -8.47 -13.37
N TYR A 399 1.49 -8.76 -13.80
CA TYR A 399 0.55 -7.71 -14.23
C TYR A 399 1.07 -6.76 -15.33
N ASN A 400 1.98 -7.24 -16.17
CA ASN A 400 2.42 -6.45 -17.32
C ASN A 400 1.41 -6.69 -18.46
N SER A 401 0.55 -5.70 -18.70
CA SER A 401 -0.59 -5.78 -19.61
C SER A 401 -0.85 -4.43 -20.25
N SER A 402 -1.16 -4.38 -21.55
CA SER A 402 -1.47 -3.11 -22.22
C SER A 402 -2.88 -2.96 -22.77
N GLY A 403 -3.78 -3.95 -22.59
CA GLY A 403 -5.13 -3.96 -23.15
C GLY A 403 -5.23 -3.97 -24.70
N SER A 404 -4.29 -3.34 -25.40
CA SER A 404 -4.22 -3.21 -26.86
C SER A 404 -3.08 -4.02 -27.49
N TYR A 405 -2.01 -4.25 -26.75
CA TYR A 405 -0.89 -5.13 -27.10
C TYR A 405 -0.75 -6.17 -25.98
N ALA A 406 -0.44 -7.42 -26.31
CA ALA A 406 -0.26 -8.44 -25.27
C ALA A 406 0.98 -8.10 -24.42
N GLY A 407 0.80 -7.45 -23.28
CA GLY A 407 1.85 -7.13 -22.32
C GLY A 407 2.62 -8.38 -21.91
N GLN A 408 3.94 -8.32 -22.01
CA GLN A 408 4.80 -9.49 -21.80
C GLN A 408 5.54 -9.39 -20.48
N GLY A 409 5.61 -10.48 -19.72
CA GLY A 409 6.50 -10.57 -18.56
C GLY A 409 7.95 -10.47 -19.02
N ILE A 410 8.38 -11.43 -19.82
CA ILE A 410 9.69 -11.45 -20.47
C ILE A 410 9.51 -11.53 -21.99
N TYR A 411 10.17 -10.64 -22.72
CA TYR A 411 10.21 -10.62 -24.18
C TYR A 411 11.64 -10.80 -24.68
N CYS A 412 11.86 -11.69 -25.63
CA CYS A 412 13.17 -11.94 -26.24
C CYS A 412 13.07 -11.93 -27.77
N THR A 413 13.98 -11.21 -28.44
CA THR A 413 14.04 -11.16 -29.90
C THR A 413 15.47 -11.10 -30.43
N TYR A 414 15.68 -11.43 -31.72
CA TYR A 414 16.93 -11.23 -32.46
C TYR A 414 18.17 -11.81 -31.73
N SER A 415 18.37 -13.13 -31.79
CA SER A 415 19.51 -13.84 -31.18
C SER A 415 19.78 -13.51 -29.69
N SER A 416 18.74 -13.12 -28.94
CA SER A 416 18.82 -12.92 -27.49
C SER A 416 18.91 -14.27 -26.76
N LEU A 417 19.88 -14.40 -25.84
CA LEU A 417 20.18 -15.66 -25.14
C LEU A 417 20.28 -15.43 -23.62
N PRO A 418 19.20 -15.00 -22.94
CA PRO A 418 19.21 -14.88 -21.49
C PRO A 418 19.21 -16.25 -20.79
N SER A 419 19.91 -16.34 -19.67
CA SER A 419 19.77 -17.44 -18.70
C SER A 419 18.63 -17.10 -17.74
N ILE A 420 17.52 -17.84 -17.83
CA ILE A 420 16.30 -17.58 -17.04
C ILE A 420 16.12 -18.64 -15.97
N GLY A 421 16.28 -18.24 -14.71
CA GLY A 421 15.99 -19.00 -13.50
C GLY A 421 17.13 -19.87 -12.97
N GLN A 422 18.31 -19.84 -13.60
CA GLN A 422 19.41 -20.78 -13.30
C GLN A 422 19.93 -20.67 -11.85
N SER A 423 19.93 -19.48 -11.26
CA SER A 423 20.40 -19.20 -9.90
C SER A 423 19.26 -18.95 -8.89
N GLY A 424 18.02 -19.31 -9.26
CA GLY A 424 16.80 -19.05 -8.49
C GLY A 424 15.61 -18.84 -9.40
N GLY A 425 14.50 -19.53 -9.14
CA GLY A 425 13.31 -19.46 -10.00
C GLY A 425 12.73 -18.05 -10.09
N ASN A 426 12.24 -17.65 -11.27
CA ASN A 426 11.42 -16.45 -11.39
C ASN A 426 9.94 -16.80 -11.24
N THR A 427 9.15 -15.92 -10.65
CA THR A 427 7.68 -15.98 -10.63
C THR A 427 7.16 -15.04 -11.72
N ILE A 428 6.51 -15.58 -12.75
CA ILE A 428 6.04 -14.84 -13.93
C ILE A 428 4.55 -15.07 -14.08
N ASN A 429 3.74 -14.14 -13.59
CA ASN A 429 2.32 -14.35 -13.39
C ASN A 429 1.45 -13.18 -13.84
N TYR A 430 0.21 -13.46 -14.23
CA TYR A 430 -0.79 -12.43 -14.55
C TYR A 430 -0.35 -11.40 -15.61
N ASN A 431 0.57 -11.76 -16.50
CA ASN A 431 0.91 -10.98 -17.69
C ASN A 431 0.01 -11.42 -18.86
N ASP A 432 -0.12 -10.63 -19.92
CA ASP A 432 -0.83 -11.12 -21.12
C ASP A 432 -0.06 -12.28 -21.75
N ILE A 433 1.27 -12.21 -21.75
CA ILE A 433 2.14 -13.36 -22.07
C ILE A 433 3.26 -13.45 -21.03
N GLY A 434 3.48 -14.62 -20.42
CA GLY A 434 4.55 -14.82 -19.45
C GLY A 434 5.94 -14.64 -20.07
N LEU A 435 6.31 -15.54 -20.99
CA LEU A 435 7.52 -15.46 -21.81
C LEU A 435 7.16 -15.45 -23.29
N TYR A 436 7.63 -14.45 -24.03
CA TYR A 436 7.48 -14.38 -25.48
C TYR A 436 8.84 -14.32 -26.19
N THR A 437 9.14 -15.33 -27.00
CA THR A 437 10.33 -15.37 -27.86
C THR A 437 9.96 -15.21 -29.33
N TYR A 438 10.69 -14.37 -30.05
CA TYR A 438 10.44 -14.06 -31.45
C TYR A 438 11.73 -14.06 -32.28
N ASN A 439 11.64 -14.42 -33.57
CA ASN A 439 12.73 -14.35 -34.57
C ASN A 439 13.98 -15.21 -34.27
N GLY A 440 13.86 -16.53 -34.41
CA GLY A 440 15.01 -17.41 -34.62
C GLY A 440 15.85 -17.69 -33.38
N LEU A 441 15.21 -17.80 -32.20
CA LEU A 441 15.90 -17.98 -30.92
C LEU A 441 15.98 -19.45 -30.51
N THR A 442 17.08 -19.88 -29.91
CA THR A 442 17.14 -21.17 -29.20
C THR A 442 17.50 -20.92 -27.75
N MET A 443 16.64 -21.32 -26.81
CA MET A 443 16.88 -21.11 -25.38
C MET A 443 16.47 -22.31 -24.53
N THR A 444 17.11 -22.45 -23.36
CA THR A 444 16.74 -23.43 -22.33
C THR A 444 16.40 -22.69 -21.04
N LEU A 445 15.23 -22.97 -20.48
CA LEU A 445 14.79 -22.43 -19.21
C LEU A 445 15.28 -23.31 -18.06
N ALA A 446 15.62 -22.69 -16.93
CA ALA A 446 15.83 -23.45 -15.70
C ALA A 446 14.51 -24.02 -15.17
N THR A 447 14.61 -25.10 -14.41
CA THR A 447 13.48 -25.88 -13.89
C THR A 447 12.73 -25.18 -12.76
N SER A 448 13.28 -24.13 -12.16
CA SER A 448 12.73 -23.46 -10.98
C SER A 448 11.75 -22.33 -11.28
N ASN A 449 11.59 -21.94 -12.55
CA ASN A 449 10.66 -20.86 -12.91
C ASN A 449 9.20 -21.29 -12.68
N SER A 450 8.35 -20.33 -12.31
CA SER A 450 6.92 -20.50 -12.13
C SER A 450 6.17 -19.58 -13.09
N PHE A 451 5.36 -20.16 -13.96
CA PHE A 451 4.47 -19.42 -14.86
C PHE A 451 3.02 -19.73 -14.51
N THR A 452 2.29 -18.75 -13.95
CA THR A 452 0.94 -18.97 -13.42
C THR A 452 0.00 -17.83 -13.75
N GLY A 453 -1.26 -18.11 -14.07
CA GLY A 453 -2.30 -17.07 -14.20
C GLY A 453 -2.07 -16.03 -15.31
N ASN A 454 -1.12 -16.24 -16.23
CA ASN A 454 -0.95 -15.34 -17.38
C ASN A 454 -2.19 -15.43 -18.30
N TYR A 455 -2.76 -14.28 -18.66
CA TYR A 455 -4.06 -14.17 -19.32
C TYR A 455 -4.06 -14.84 -20.71
N GLY A 456 -3.04 -14.54 -21.52
CA GLY A 456 -2.83 -15.18 -22.80
C GLY A 456 -2.08 -16.50 -22.66
N TYR A 457 -0.78 -16.48 -22.91
CA TYR A 457 0.07 -17.68 -22.87
C TYR A 457 1.09 -17.59 -21.73
N HIS A 458 1.41 -18.73 -21.11
CA HIS A 458 2.57 -18.84 -20.22
C HIS A 458 3.86 -18.70 -21.02
N ILE A 459 3.96 -19.41 -22.15
CA ILE A 459 5.10 -19.33 -23.06
C ILE A 459 4.59 -19.28 -24.50
N LYS A 460 5.08 -18.29 -25.24
CA LYS A 460 4.85 -18.14 -26.68
C LYS A 460 6.19 -18.13 -27.43
N ALA A 461 6.30 -18.95 -28.47
CA ALA A 461 7.42 -19.00 -29.39
C ALA A 461 6.94 -18.75 -30.83
N GLU A 462 7.55 -17.80 -31.53
CA GLU A 462 7.12 -17.40 -32.87
C GLU A 462 8.31 -17.13 -33.79
N SER A 463 8.16 -17.47 -35.08
CA SER A 463 9.17 -17.25 -36.13
C SER A 463 10.50 -17.98 -35.89
N ASN A 464 10.48 -19.31 -35.98
CA ASN A 464 11.61 -20.23 -35.89
C ASN A 464 12.32 -20.27 -34.52
N CYS A 465 11.57 -20.12 -33.43
CA CYS A 465 12.10 -20.20 -32.08
C CYS A 465 12.05 -21.63 -31.52
N THR A 466 13.07 -22.07 -30.80
CA THR A 466 13.13 -23.32 -30.05
C THR A 466 13.30 -23.03 -28.56
N ILE A 467 12.37 -23.49 -27.72
CA ILE A 467 12.45 -23.35 -26.27
C ILE A 467 12.47 -24.73 -25.63
N THR A 468 13.46 -24.99 -24.77
CA THR A 468 13.48 -26.16 -23.89
C THR A 468 13.05 -25.75 -22.49
N ALA A 469 11.88 -26.18 -22.04
CA ALA A 469 11.30 -25.82 -20.75
C ALA A 469 10.88 -27.10 -20.01
N TYR A 470 11.83 -27.85 -19.43
CA TYR A 470 11.49 -29.02 -18.62
C TYR A 470 11.32 -28.61 -17.14
N ASN A 471 10.28 -29.09 -16.47
CA ASN A 471 9.94 -28.83 -15.07
C ASN A 471 9.74 -27.35 -14.67
N SER A 472 9.70 -26.41 -15.61
CA SER A 472 9.58 -24.97 -15.34
C SER A 472 8.15 -24.46 -15.11
N PHE A 473 7.21 -25.30 -14.64
CA PHE A 473 5.78 -24.92 -14.60
C PHE A 473 4.95 -25.76 -13.62
N SER A 474 4.08 -25.08 -12.86
CA SER A 474 3.03 -25.64 -12.00
C SER A 474 1.91 -24.60 -11.84
N PRO A 475 0.62 -24.90 -12.08
CA PRO A 475 0.02 -26.17 -12.51
C PRO A 475 0.09 -26.42 -14.03
N THR A 476 -0.29 -27.63 -14.45
CA THR A 476 -0.19 -28.14 -15.83
C THR A 476 -1.25 -27.57 -16.78
N GLN A 477 -0.98 -26.44 -17.41
CA GLN A 477 -1.83 -25.87 -18.46
C GLN A 477 -1.11 -25.86 -19.81
N THR A 478 -0.94 -27.03 -20.45
CA THR A 478 -0.29 -27.15 -21.77
C THR A 478 -1.00 -26.33 -22.87
N SER A 479 -2.30 -26.04 -22.70
CA SER A 479 -3.08 -25.13 -23.55
C SER A 479 -2.59 -23.67 -23.52
N LYS A 480 -1.83 -23.27 -22.50
CA LYS A 480 -1.22 -21.95 -22.37
C LYS A 480 0.18 -21.88 -22.97
N PHE A 481 0.58 -22.85 -23.79
CA PHE A 481 1.80 -22.82 -24.59
C PHE A 481 1.45 -22.66 -26.06
N CYS A 482 2.22 -21.84 -26.78
CA CYS A 482 1.96 -21.53 -28.18
C CYS A 482 3.25 -21.47 -28.97
N ALA A 483 3.35 -22.33 -29.99
CA ALA A 483 4.43 -22.29 -30.97
C ALA A 483 3.84 -22.03 -32.37
N THR A 484 4.37 -21.03 -33.08
CA THR A 484 3.98 -20.70 -34.47
C THR A 484 5.18 -20.56 -35.40
N THR A 485 4.92 -20.63 -36.70
CA THR A 485 5.88 -20.25 -37.75
C THR A 485 7.24 -20.94 -37.58
N GLY A 486 7.26 -22.28 -37.65
CA GLY A 486 8.48 -23.08 -37.53
C GLY A 486 9.07 -23.16 -36.11
N SER A 487 8.37 -22.66 -35.10
CA SER A 487 8.82 -22.70 -33.70
C SER A 487 8.45 -24.01 -33.00
N THR A 488 9.17 -24.36 -31.94
CA THR A 488 8.96 -25.56 -31.14
C THR A 488 9.23 -25.29 -29.66
N ILE A 489 8.37 -25.79 -28.77
CA ILE A 489 8.59 -25.76 -27.31
C ILE A 489 8.61 -27.20 -26.80
N TYR A 490 9.72 -27.61 -26.17
CA TYR A 490 9.86 -28.90 -25.51
C TYR A 490 9.47 -28.78 -24.03
N THR A 491 8.55 -29.62 -23.60
CA THR A 491 8.04 -29.65 -22.22
C THR A 491 8.04 -31.08 -21.67
N ASN A 492 7.84 -31.24 -20.35
CA ASN A 492 7.64 -32.56 -19.74
C ASN A 492 6.41 -33.32 -20.30
N TYR A 493 5.48 -32.60 -20.93
CA TYR A 493 4.20 -33.13 -21.38
C TYR A 493 4.17 -33.36 -22.89
N GLY A 494 5.30 -33.17 -23.57
CA GLY A 494 5.46 -33.34 -25.00
C GLY A 494 5.96 -32.10 -25.71
N THR A 495 6.00 -32.21 -27.03
CA THR A 495 6.48 -31.16 -27.93
C THR A 495 5.32 -30.32 -28.44
N ILE A 496 5.38 -29.01 -28.24
CA ILE A 496 4.38 -28.05 -28.73
C ILE A 496 4.93 -27.41 -30.01
N THR A 497 4.22 -27.60 -31.13
CA THR A 497 4.56 -27.04 -32.46
C THR A 497 3.45 -26.19 -33.06
N THR A 498 2.32 -26.08 -32.37
CA THR A 498 1.15 -25.31 -32.78
C THR A 498 0.63 -24.51 -31.59
N CYS A 499 -0.21 -23.52 -31.85
CA CYS A 499 -0.96 -22.84 -30.79
C CYS A 499 -2.33 -23.46 -30.68
N THR A 500 -2.73 -23.84 -29.48
CA THR A 500 -4.15 -23.94 -29.18
C THR A 500 -4.69 -22.52 -29.27
N PRO A 501 -5.65 -22.23 -30.17
CA PRO A 501 -6.28 -20.92 -30.19
C PRO A 501 -6.82 -20.68 -28.79
N LEU A 502 -6.30 -19.63 -28.13
CA LEU A 502 -6.99 -19.12 -26.98
C LEU A 502 -8.37 -18.70 -27.48
N PRO A 503 -9.45 -18.94 -26.70
CA PRO A 503 -10.74 -18.33 -27.02
C PRO A 503 -10.50 -16.85 -27.33
N PRO A 504 -11.16 -16.29 -28.37
CA PRO A 504 -10.88 -14.98 -28.93
C PRO A 504 -10.53 -14.02 -27.81
N SER A 505 -9.34 -13.43 -27.94
CA SER A 505 -8.66 -12.79 -26.82
C SER A 505 -9.64 -11.92 -26.06
N ILE A 506 -9.86 -12.35 -24.83
CA ILE A 506 -10.40 -11.68 -23.67
C ILE A 506 -9.55 -10.41 -23.32
N ALA A 507 -8.82 -9.84 -24.29
CA ALA A 507 -7.92 -8.69 -24.16
C ALA A 507 -8.64 -7.37 -23.85
N ALA A 508 -9.98 -7.39 -23.77
CA ALA A 508 -10.79 -6.30 -23.22
C ALA A 508 -11.73 -6.75 -22.09
N THR A 509 -11.67 -8.01 -21.66
CA THR A 509 -12.64 -8.56 -20.72
C THR A 509 -11.96 -9.32 -19.59
N HIS A 510 -11.72 -8.62 -18.49
CA HIS A 510 -11.79 -9.21 -17.15
C HIS A 510 -13.16 -9.89 -16.84
N PHE A 511 -13.92 -10.34 -17.86
CA PHE A 511 -15.37 -10.52 -17.89
C PHE A 511 -15.79 -11.95 -18.29
N ASP A 512 -14.99 -12.71 -19.06
CA ASP A 512 -15.43 -14.04 -19.56
C ASP A 512 -14.83 -15.24 -18.81
N GLU A 513 -13.63 -15.16 -18.21
CA GLU A 513 -13.16 -16.19 -17.25
C GLU A 513 -13.96 -16.13 -15.93
N VAL A 514 -14.63 -15.00 -15.66
CA VAL A 514 -15.63 -14.86 -14.58
C VAL A 514 -17.02 -15.37 -15.02
N LYS A 515 -17.29 -15.50 -16.34
CA LYS A 515 -18.52 -16.11 -16.88
C LYS A 515 -18.40 -17.61 -17.17
N SER A 516 -17.20 -18.16 -17.41
CA SER A 516 -17.06 -19.59 -17.70
C SER A 516 -17.39 -20.48 -16.49
N GLY A 517 -17.13 -20.01 -15.26
CA GLY A 517 -17.61 -20.66 -14.03
C GLY A 517 -19.12 -20.59 -13.80
N VAL A 518 -19.85 -19.82 -14.63
CA VAL A 518 -21.31 -19.69 -14.57
C VAL A 518 -22.00 -20.62 -15.58
N ASN A 519 -21.27 -21.11 -16.60
CA ASN A 519 -21.81 -21.96 -17.67
C ASN A 519 -21.35 -23.44 -17.60
N SER A 520 -20.44 -23.83 -16.69
CA SER A 520 -20.14 -25.24 -16.46
C SER A 520 -21.20 -25.86 -15.54
N THR A 521 -22.13 -26.57 -16.18
CA THR A 521 -23.00 -27.54 -15.52
C THR A 521 -22.16 -28.49 -14.66
N LYS A 522 -22.43 -28.49 -13.34
CA LYS A 522 -22.05 -29.51 -12.36
C LYS A 522 -20.55 -29.90 -12.30
N ASP A 523 -19.97 -29.59 -11.16
CA ASP A 523 -18.93 -30.39 -10.49
C ASP A 523 -17.48 -30.20 -11.02
N SER A 524 -16.85 -29.06 -10.67
CA SER A 524 -15.39 -28.97 -10.51
C SER A 524 -14.97 -27.80 -9.59
N SER A 525 -15.18 -27.95 -8.29
CA SER A 525 -14.43 -27.43 -7.11
C SER A 525 -13.60 -26.11 -7.10
N GLU A 526 -13.78 -25.14 -8.01
CA GLU A 526 -13.23 -23.76 -7.89
C GLU A 526 -14.28 -22.67 -8.23
N ASP A 527 -15.56 -23.00 -8.11
CA ASP A 527 -16.68 -22.15 -8.56
C ASP A 527 -16.97 -20.96 -7.62
N LEU A 528 -17.21 -19.78 -8.23
CA LEU A 528 -17.57 -18.47 -7.67
C LEU A 528 -18.08 -18.47 -6.20
N THR A 529 -17.33 -17.86 -5.28
CA THR A 529 -17.70 -17.71 -3.85
C THR A 529 -18.24 -16.31 -3.52
N VAL A 530 -18.89 -16.16 -2.36
CA VAL A 530 -19.35 -14.86 -1.84
C VAL A 530 -18.19 -13.85 -1.74
N ALA A 531 -17.00 -14.29 -1.29
CA ALA A 531 -15.82 -13.44 -1.21
C ALA A 531 -15.36 -12.95 -2.59
N LYS A 532 -15.42 -13.80 -3.62
CA LYS A 532 -15.07 -13.42 -4.99
C LYS A 532 -16.06 -12.42 -5.59
N LEU A 533 -17.34 -12.54 -5.27
CA LEU A 533 -18.37 -11.55 -5.65
C LEU A 533 -18.12 -10.17 -5.03
N PHE A 534 -17.64 -10.11 -3.78
CA PHE A 534 -17.25 -8.86 -3.13
C PHE A 534 -16.01 -8.20 -3.76
N GLU A 535 -15.00 -9.00 -4.12
CA GLU A 535 -13.83 -8.49 -4.86
C GLU A 535 -14.24 -7.87 -6.20
N ILE A 536 -15.15 -8.53 -6.92
CA ILE A 536 -15.70 -8.04 -8.19
C ILE A 536 -16.49 -6.74 -7.95
N TRP A 537 -17.37 -6.70 -6.95
CA TRP A 537 -18.14 -5.49 -6.61
C TRP A 537 -17.24 -4.27 -6.33
N ASN A 538 -16.15 -4.47 -5.58
CA ASN A 538 -15.20 -3.41 -5.27
C ASN A 538 -14.49 -2.87 -6.52
N ASP A 539 -14.08 -3.73 -7.45
CA ASP A 539 -13.46 -3.30 -8.71
C ASP A 539 -14.43 -2.50 -9.61
N TYR A 540 -15.70 -2.94 -9.70
CA TYR A 540 -16.72 -2.22 -10.48
C TYR A 540 -17.05 -0.84 -9.93
N ARG A 541 -17.02 -0.65 -8.59
CA ARG A 541 -17.26 0.64 -7.95
C ARG A 541 -16.15 1.67 -8.23
N THR A 542 -14.92 1.19 -8.45
CA THR A 542 -13.75 2.05 -8.64
C THR A 542 -13.42 2.33 -10.11
N ASN A 543 -13.73 1.40 -11.02
CA ASN A 543 -13.11 1.41 -12.36
C ASN A 543 -14.09 1.32 -13.56
N LYS A 544 -15.41 1.10 -13.40
CA LYS A 544 -16.35 0.84 -14.54
C LYS A 544 -17.78 1.38 -14.37
N SER A 545 -18.62 1.19 -15.41
CA SER A 545 -20.01 1.66 -15.50
C SER A 545 -20.97 0.82 -14.63
N LYS A 546 -21.99 1.47 -14.05
CA LYS A 546 -23.02 0.86 -13.19
C LYS A 546 -23.87 -0.17 -13.96
N GLU A 547 -24.12 0.10 -15.24
CA GLU A 547 -24.99 -0.67 -16.11
C GLU A 547 -24.41 -2.06 -16.43
N ASP A 548 -23.09 -2.15 -16.63
CA ASP A 548 -22.40 -3.41 -16.92
C ASP A 548 -22.41 -4.36 -15.70
N PHE A 549 -22.34 -3.81 -14.50
CA PHE A 549 -22.38 -4.59 -13.26
C PHE A 549 -23.78 -5.17 -13.00
N ILE A 550 -24.82 -4.37 -13.25
CA ILE A 550 -26.22 -4.84 -13.15
C ILE A 550 -26.48 -5.98 -14.14
N ALA A 551 -25.99 -5.89 -15.37
CA ALA A 551 -26.12 -6.97 -16.36
C ALA A 551 -25.40 -8.26 -15.93
N TYR A 552 -24.23 -8.14 -15.29
CA TYR A 552 -23.49 -9.26 -14.73
C TYR A 552 -24.25 -9.95 -13.58
N LEU A 553 -24.74 -9.20 -12.59
CA LEU A 553 -25.51 -9.77 -11.48
C LEU A 553 -26.76 -10.52 -11.95
N ASN A 554 -27.47 -9.98 -12.95
CA ASN A 554 -28.61 -10.66 -13.56
C ASN A 554 -28.24 -12.00 -14.22
N THR A 555 -27.01 -12.10 -14.75
CA THR A 555 -26.48 -13.36 -15.32
C THR A 555 -26.20 -14.38 -14.20
N VAL A 556 -25.58 -13.95 -13.09
CA VAL A 556 -25.33 -14.80 -11.91
C VAL A 556 -26.64 -15.34 -11.33
N ILE A 557 -27.66 -14.49 -11.18
CA ILE A 557 -28.99 -14.87 -10.68
C ILE A 557 -29.67 -15.87 -11.61
N SER A 558 -29.61 -15.64 -12.93
CA SER A 558 -30.24 -16.50 -13.93
C SER A 558 -29.59 -17.90 -14.00
N ALA A 559 -28.31 -18.00 -13.67
CA ALA A 559 -27.55 -19.24 -13.69
C ALA A 559 -27.84 -20.16 -12.50
N LYS A 560 -28.49 -19.67 -11.44
CA LYS A 560 -28.89 -20.45 -10.25
C LYS A 560 -27.75 -21.33 -9.71
N LEU A 561 -26.62 -20.70 -9.38
CA LEU A 561 -25.41 -21.37 -8.86
C LEU A 561 -25.66 -21.96 -7.46
N SER A 562 -25.05 -21.42 -6.41
CA SER A 562 -25.43 -21.73 -5.02
C SER A 562 -26.50 -20.77 -4.50
N THR A 563 -27.27 -21.21 -3.52
CA THR A 563 -28.30 -20.37 -2.87
C THR A 563 -27.67 -19.13 -2.22
N GLU A 564 -26.48 -19.26 -1.63
CA GLU A 564 -25.75 -18.15 -0.98
C GLU A 564 -25.24 -17.11 -1.98
N VAL A 565 -24.66 -17.57 -3.09
CA VAL A 565 -24.17 -16.71 -4.18
C VAL A 565 -25.32 -15.98 -4.87
N THR A 566 -26.42 -16.70 -5.10
CA THR A 566 -27.63 -16.12 -5.69
C THR A 566 -28.27 -15.10 -4.75
N ALA A 567 -28.32 -15.40 -3.45
CA ALA A 567 -28.85 -14.49 -2.43
C ALA A 567 -28.02 -13.21 -2.31
N MET A 568 -26.69 -13.30 -2.37
CA MET A 568 -25.80 -12.16 -2.36
C MET A 568 -25.91 -11.32 -3.65
N ALA A 569 -26.02 -11.95 -4.81
CA ALA A 569 -26.22 -11.23 -6.07
C ALA A 569 -27.56 -10.47 -6.11
N GLU A 570 -28.64 -11.08 -5.64
CA GLU A 570 -29.95 -10.42 -5.51
C GLU A 570 -29.91 -9.27 -4.49
N PHE A 571 -29.17 -9.42 -3.38
CA PHE A 571 -28.97 -8.35 -2.39
C PHE A 571 -28.27 -7.13 -2.98
N ILE A 572 -27.12 -7.34 -3.65
CA ILE A 572 -26.33 -6.26 -4.25
C ILE A 572 -27.16 -5.56 -5.33
N LEU A 573 -27.86 -6.33 -6.17
CA LEU A 573 -28.71 -5.77 -7.22
C LEU A 573 -29.83 -4.89 -6.65
N ALA A 574 -30.46 -5.33 -5.56
CA ALA A 574 -31.51 -4.58 -4.89
C ALA A 574 -31.02 -3.26 -4.27
N GLY A 575 -29.72 -3.13 -3.97
CA GLY A 575 -29.11 -1.86 -3.55
C GLY A 575 -29.07 -0.77 -4.62
N TYR A 576 -29.23 -1.13 -5.90
CA TYR A 576 -29.23 -0.15 -7.01
C TYR A 576 -30.62 0.40 -7.37
N ASP A 577 -31.70 -0.19 -6.83
CA ASP A 577 -33.07 0.29 -7.01
C ASP A 577 -33.52 1.13 -5.81
N GLU A 578 -33.14 2.41 -5.82
CA GLU A 578 -33.40 3.36 -4.72
C GLU A 578 -34.90 3.51 -4.37
N ASN A 579 -35.81 3.26 -5.33
CA ASN A 579 -37.25 3.44 -5.13
C ASN A 579 -37.92 2.24 -4.47
N SER A 580 -37.33 1.04 -4.58
CA SER A 580 -37.91 -0.20 -4.06
C SER A 580 -37.01 -0.94 -3.07
N LYS A 581 -35.76 -0.47 -2.84
CA LYS A 581 -34.71 -1.06 -1.98
C LYS A 581 -35.26 -1.71 -0.71
N ILE A 582 -36.00 -0.94 0.10
CA ILE A 582 -36.55 -1.39 1.39
C ILE A 582 -37.52 -2.58 1.22
N ASN A 583 -38.47 -2.48 0.28
CA ASN A 583 -39.43 -3.56 0.04
C ASN A 583 -38.73 -4.81 -0.53
N THR A 584 -37.73 -4.60 -1.37
CA THR A 584 -36.95 -5.69 -1.96
C THR A 584 -36.11 -6.39 -0.89
N TYR A 585 -35.42 -5.67 -0.01
CA TYR A 585 -34.69 -6.27 1.11
C TYR A 585 -35.61 -7.01 2.10
N LYS A 586 -36.83 -6.52 2.37
CA LYS A 586 -37.82 -7.24 3.20
C LYS A 586 -38.24 -8.57 2.56
N ASN A 587 -38.40 -8.60 1.25
CA ASN A 587 -38.74 -9.83 0.54
C ASN A 587 -37.56 -10.80 0.48
N LEU A 588 -36.35 -10.30 0.24
CA LEU A 588 -35.13 -11.11 0.14
C LEU A 588 -34.72 -11.71 1.49
N SER A 589 -34.78 -10.94 2.59
CA SER A 589 -34.47 -11.44 3.94
C SER A 589 -35.39 -12.58 4.37
N LYS A 590 -36.67 -12.55 3.95
CA LYS A 590 -37.61 -13.65 4.15
C LYS A 590 -37.34 -14.83 3.22
N LYS A 591 -36.96 -14.57 1.97
CA LYS A 591 -36.65 -15.60 0.97
C LYS A 591 -35.42 -16.43 1.34
N TYR A 592 -34.44 -15.83 2.02
CA TYR A 592 -33.14 -16.42 2.34
C TYR A 592 -32.89 -16.57 3.85
N GLU A 593 -33.97 -16.67 4.64
CA GLU A 593 -33.90 -16.83 6.10
C GLU A 593 -32.92 -17.95 6.50
N GLY A 594 -32.01 -17.66 7.43
CA GLY A 594 -30.99 -18.58 7.92
C GLY A 594 -29.66 -18.58 7.15
N LEU A 595 -29.52 -17.83 6.06
CA LEU A 595 -28.22 -17.61 5.41
C LEU A 595 -27.45 -16.43 6.03
N PRO A 596 -26.10 -16.42 5.97
CA PRO A 596 -25.30 -15.30 6.51
C PRO A 596 -25.63 -13.92 5.89
N VAL A 597 -26.01 -13.88 4.61
CA VAL A 597 -26.38 -12.63 3.92
C VAL A 597 -27.64 -11.98 4.49
N THR A 598 -28.52 -12.77 5.12
CA THR A 598 -29.77 -12.27 5.72
C THR A 598 -29.51 -11.37 6.90
N GLU A 599 -28.40 -11.58 7.62
CA GLU A 599 -27.95 -10.68 8.67
C GLU A 599 -27.68 -9.26 8.14
N ILE A 600 -26.95 -9.17 7.03
CA ILE A 600 -26.61 -7.89 6.38
C ILE A 600 -27.88 -7.21 5.85
N MET A 601 -28.81 -7.96 5.26
CA MET A 601 -30.10 -7.44 4.80
C MET A 601 -30.93 -6.86 5.94
N LEU A 602 -31.00 -7.55 7.08
CA LEU A 602 -31.73 -7.09 8.26
C LEU A 602 -31.08 -5.86 8.88
N TYR A 603 -29.76 -5.78 8.86
CA TYR A 603 -29.01 -4.60 9.32
C TYR A 603 -29.20 -3.38 8.42
N GLU A 604 -29.17 -3.55 7.09
CA GLU A 604 -29.48 -2.45 6.16
C GLU A 604 -30.91 -1.95 6.35
N LEU A 605 -31.88 -2.86 6.51
CA LEU A 605 -33.27 -2.49 6.83
C LEU A 605 -33.38 -1.76 8.16
N PHE A 606 -32.59 -2.16 9.16
CA PHE A 606 -32.50 -1.47 10.44
C PHE A 606 -31.99 -0.04 10.25
N VAL A 607 -30.86 0.15 9.57
CA VAL A 607 -30.24 1.47 9.33
C VAL A 607 -31.18 2.38 8.55
N ASP A 608 -31.77 1.90 7.45
CA ASP A 608 -32.69 2.68 6.63
C ASP A 608 -33.96 3.08 7.42
N SER A 609 -34.49 2.17 8.26
CA SER A 609 -35.66 2.47 9.12
C SER A 609 -35.32 3.46 10.23
N TYR A 610 -34.12 3.34 10.82
CA TYR A 610 -33.64 4.24 11.87
C TYR A 610 -33.40 5.66 11.32
N LEU A 611 -32.71 5.78 10.18
CA LEU A 611 -32.41 7.07 9.54
C LEU A 611 -33.65 7.77 8.99
N SER A 612 -34.66 7.01 8.56
CA SER A 612 -35.96 7.57 8.14
C SER A 612 -36.89 7.95 9.32
N GLY A 613 -36.49 7.62 10.56
CA GLY A 613 -37.25 7.92 11.77
C GLY A 613 -38.37 6.91 12.09
N ASP A 614 -38.51 5.82 11.34
CA ASP A 614 -39.43 4.72 11.65
C ASP A 614 -38.81 3.78 12.70
N LEU A 615 -38.71 4.29 13.94
CA LEU A 615 -38.08 3.57 15.05
C LEU A 615 -38.79 2.25 15.40
N LYS A 616 -40.08 2.12 15.09
CA LYS A 616 -40.83 0.87 15.32
C LYS A 616 -40.40 -0.22 14.37
N GLU A 617 -40.22 0.11 13.09
CA GLU A 617 -39.70 -0.85 12.12
C GLU A 617 -38.22 -1.13 12.39
N ALA A 618 -37.41 -0.14 12.79
CA ALA A 618 -36.02 -0.36 13.21
C ALA A 618 -35.93 -1.34 14.39
N GLU A 619 -36.71 -1.14 15.46
CA GLU A 619 -36.73 -2.05 16.61
C GLU A 619 -37.16 -3.47 16.23
N LYS A 620 -38.07 -3.61 15.28
CA LYS A 620 -38.49 -4.91 14.74
C LYS A 620 -37.36 -5.61 13.99
N GLN A 621 -36.59 -4.89 13.16
CA GLN A 621 -35.43 -5.49 12.47
C GLN A 621 -34.32 -5.86 13.47
N TYR A 622 -34.07 -5.02 14.47
CA TYR A 622 -33.16 -5.34 15.57
C TYR A 622 -33.57 -6.62 16.31
N LYS A 623 -34.86 -6.82 16.61
CA LYS A 623 -35.34 -8.05 17.26
C LYS A 623 -35.12 -9.30 16.41
N LEU A 624 -35.19 -9.17 15.08
CA LEU A 624 -34.86 -10.27 14.16
C LEU A 624 -33.35 -10.56 14.16
N LEU A 625 -32.51 -9.51 14.12
CA LEU A 625 -31.05 -9.62 14.29
C LEU A 625 -30.67 -10.27 15.63
N GLU A 626 -31.25 -9.83 16.75
CA GLU A 626 -30.96 -10.36 18.08
C GLU A 626 -31.41 -11.82 18.23
N LYS A 627 -32.52 -12.21 17.60
CA LYS A 627 -33.04 -13.58 17.63
C LYS A 627 -32.13 -14.54 16.87
N ASP A 628 -31.76 -14.19 15.64
CA ASP A 628 -31.12 -15.12 14.71
C ASP A 628 -29.59 -14.95 14.63
N TYR A 629 -29.05 -13.79 15.06
CA TYR A 629 -27.63 -13.39 14.96
C TYR A 629 -27.10 -12.70 16.23
N ARG A 630 -27.58 -13.11 17.41
CA ARG A 630 -27.33 -12.47 18.73
C ARG A 630 -25.91 -11.99 19.01
N TYR A 631 -24.89 -12.72 18.55
CA TYR A 631 -23.48 -12.46 18.86
C TYR A 631 -22.73 -11.72 17.77
N SER A 632 -23.43 -11.26 16.72
CA SER A 632 -22.80 -10.57 15.61
C SER A 632 -22.54 -9.09 15.90
N GLU A 633 -21.55 -8.54 15.21
CA GLU A 633 -21.19 -7.12 15.31
C GLU A 633 -22.35 -6.23 14.84
N LEU A 634 -23.04 -6.62 13.76
CA LEU A 634 -24.19 -5.87 13.22
C LEU A 634 -25.36 -5.82 14.21
N THR A 635 -25.62 -6.92 14.93
CA THR A 635 -26.62 -6.96 16.00
C THR A 635 -26.24 -6.03 17.16
N THR A 636 -24.94 -6.00 17.50
CA THR A 636 -24.41 -5.14 18.54
C THR A 636 -24.49 -3.66 18.15
N ASP A 637 -24.22 -3.33 16.89
CA ASP A 637 -24.34 -1.98 16.37
C ASP A 637 -25.79 -1.51 16.29
N ALA A 638 -26.70 -2.36 15.81
CA ALA A 638 -28.13 -2.06 15.81
C ALA A 638 -28.66 -1.77 17.23
N LYS A 639 -28.17 -2.51 18.23
CA LYS A 639 -28.46 -2.25 19.64
C LYS A 639 -27.98 -0.86 20.07
N ARG A 640 -26.74 -0.49 19.74
CA ARG A 640 -26.16 0.81 20.09
C ARG A 640 -26.95 2.00 19.53
N PHE A 641 -27.48 1.85 18.31
CA PHE A 641 -28.31 2.89 17.69
C PHE A 641 -29.65 3.09 18.42
N LEU A 642 -30.24 2.03 18.98
CA LEU A 642 -31.53 2.13 19.71
C LEU A 642 -31.39 2.61 21.17
N GLY A 643 -30.17 2.62 21.72
CA GLY A 643 -29.88 2.95 23.12
C GLY A 643 -29.88 1.73 24.03
#